data_AF-A0A8S2AQC7-F1
#
_entry.id   AF-A0A8S2AQC7-F1
#
_cell.length_a   1.000
_cell.length_b   1.000
_cell.length_c   1.000
_cell.angle_alpha   90.00
_cell.angle_beta   90.00
_cell.angle_gamma   90.00
#
_symmetry.space_group_name_H-M   'P 1'
#
loop_
_entity.id
_entity.type
_entity.pdbx_description
1 polymer ?
#
loop_
_entity_poly.entity_id
_entity_poly.type
_entity_poly.pdbx_seq_one_letter_code
_entity_poly.pdbx_strand_id
1 'polypeptide(L)'
;MRKILHLLIFKVSVLEFIISVSAFTSPASQPSLSPVYTSMASFSPGIQMGKSQEHKLDAHKKLLIALIITSSSLGLILLSCLCFWVYWSKKSPNNTKNSDGESGISLSKKGFVQSFDYKTLEKATGGFKDGNLVGRGGFGDVYKASLGNNTLAAVKKIENISQEAKREFQNEVDLLSKIHHPNIISLFGYGNEISSSFIVYELMENGSLDALLHGPSRGSALTWHMRMKIALDTARAVEYLHERCRPPVIHRDIKSSNILLDSSFNAKISDFGLAVMVGTHGKNNIKLSGTLGYVAPEYLLDGKLTDKSDVYAFGVVLLELLLGRRPVEKLSSVQCQSLVTWAMPQLTDRSKLPKIVDPVIKDTMDHKHLYQVAAVAVLCVQPEPSYRPLITDVLHSLVPLVPVTNQLRLIMASSMLSLGSTSLLPRDINKDKLKLGTSGSSPFLKAKSFSRVTMTVAVKPSRFESITMAPPDPILGVSEAFKADTNEMKLNLGVGAYRTEELQPYVLNVVKKAENLMLERGDNKEYLPIEGLAAFNKATAELLFGAGHPVIKEQRVATIQGLSGTGSLRLAAALIERYFPGAKVVISSPTWGNHKNIFNDAKVPWSEYRYYDPKTIGLDFEGMIADIKEAPEGSFILLHGCAHNPTGIDPTPEQWVKIADVIQEKNHIPFFDVAYQGFASGSLDEDAASVRLFAERGMEFFVAQSYSKNLGLYAERIGAINVVCSSADAATRVKSQLKRIARPMYSNPPVHGARIVANVVGDATMFSEWKAEMEMMAGRIKTVRQELYDSLVSKDKSGKDWSFILKQIGMFSFTGLNKAQSDNMTNKWHVYMTKDGRISLAGLSLAKCEYLADAIIDSYHNALLYWETPIEL
;
A
#
# COMPACT_ATOMS: atom_id res chain seq x y z
N MET A 1 29.12 10.18 50.85
CA MET A 1 29.58 11.22 49.89
C MET A 1 30.91 10.87 49.19
N ARG A 2 31.04 9.70 48.51
CA ARG A 2 32.23 9.38 47.69
C ARG A 2 31.94 8.84 46.27
N LYS A 3 30.68 8.80 45.82
CA LYS A 3 30.28 8.45 44.44
C LYS A 3 29.63 9.59 43.64
N ILE A 4 29.57 10.81 44.19
CA ILE A 4 29.03 12.00 43.49
C ILE A 4 30.16 12.85 42.87
N LEU A 5 31.38 12.80 43.44
CA LEU A 5 32.51 13.61 42.96
C LEU A 5 33.08 13.15 41.61
N HIS A 6 32.99 11.86 41.27
CA HIS A 6 33.49 11.32 40.00
C HIS A 6 32.62 11.64 38.77
N LEU A 7 31.33 11.98 38.96
CA LEU A 7 30.43 12.27 37.83
C LEU A 7 30.47 13.74 37.37
N LEU A 8 31.09 14.62 38.18
CA LEU A 8 31.25 16.05 37.89
C LEU A 8 32.55 16.38 37.13
N ILE A 9 33.54 15.48 37.16
CA ILE A 9 34.84 15.69 36.49
C ILE A 9 34.77 15.29 35.00
N PHE A 10 33.89 14.35 34.62
CA PHE A 10 33.78 13.84 33.25
C PHE A 10 32.94 14.72 32.29
N LYS A 11 32.67 15.98 32.64
CA LYS A 11 31.88 16.91 31.81
C LYS A 11 32.53 18.28 31.54
N VAL A 12 33.82 18.43 31.87
CA VAL A 12 34.60 19.66 31.63
C VAL A 12 35.65 19.48 30.52
N SER A 13 36.04 18.25 30.18
CA SER A 13 37.16 17.96 29.26
C SER A 13 36.77 17.69 27.79
N VAL A 14 35.67 18.24 27.29
CA VAL A 14 35.23 18.08 25.88
C VAL A 14 34.83 19.43 25.23
N LEU A 15 35.17 20.57 25.85
CA LEU A 15 34.88 21.91 25.30
C LEU A 15 36.13 22.77 25.03
N GLU A 16 37.34 22.25 25.33
CA GLU A 16 38.62 22.96 25.14
C GLU A 16 39.66 22.17 24.33
N PHE A 17 39.24 21.12 23.59
CA PHE A 17 40.15 20.40 22.68
C PHE A 17 39.70 20.58 21.22
N ILE A 18 40.63 21.05 20.39
CA ILE A 18 40.50 21.43 18.97
C ILE A 18 39.98 22.87 18.74
N ILE A 19 40.88 23.82 19.02
CA ILE A 19 41.23 24.89 18.07
C ILE A 19 42.53 24.43 17.36
N SER A 20 42.79 24.95 16.15
CA SER A 20 43.86 24.52 15.22
C SER A 20 43.52 23.21 14.49
N VAL A 21 43.86 23.02 13.20
CA VAL A 21 45.01 23.56 12.44
C VAL A 21 44.60 24.22 11.10
N SER A 22 45.40 25.22 10.67
CA SER A 22 45.41 25.92 9.37
C SER A 22 45.84 25.01 8.19
N ALA A 23 45.97 25.40 6.91
CA ALA A 23 45.78 26.63 6.12
C ALA A 23 45.29 26.19 4.69
N PHE A 24 45.04 27.03 3.67
CA PHE A 24 46.01 27.88 2.94
C PHE A 24 45.30 29.06 2.21
N THR A 25 45.69 30.27 2.60
CA THR A 25 46.16 31.40 1.74
C THR A 25 45.41 31.84 0.46
N SER A 26 44.89 33.09 0.50
CA SER A 26 45.58 34.34 0.05
C SER A 26 46.18 34.39 -1.38
N PRO A 27 46.19 35.57 -2.07
CA PRO A 27 46.61 36.87 -1.50
C PRO A 27 45.75 38.11 -1.79
N ALA A 28 46.17 39.23 -1.19
CA ALA A 28 45.56 40.56 -1.25
C ALA A 28 46.65 41.65 -1.21
N SER A 29 46.31 42.92 -1.49
CA SER A 29 47.23 44.06 -1.30
C SER A 29 46.54 45.35 -0.80
N GLN A 30 46.88 45.66 0.45
CA GLN A 30 46.84 46.91 1.25
C GLN A 30 47.44 48.18 0.57
N PRO A 31 47.65 49.35 1.26
CA PRO A 31 46.82 50.13 2.21
C PRO A 31 46.98 51.69 2.10
N SER A 32 46.30 52.50 2.95
CA SER A 32 46.83 53.72 3.66
C SER A 32 45.70 54.48 4.41
N LEU A 33 45.64 54.53 5.75
CA LEU A 33 46.27 55.50 6.71
C LEU A 33 45.54 56.85 6.96
N SER A 34 44.63 56.85 7.95
CA SER A 34 44.61 57.62 9.24
C SER A 34 45.27 59.02 9.42
N PRO A 35 44.97 59.78 10.51
CA PRO A 35 43.68 60.22 11.10
C PRO A 35 43.74 61.71 11.62
N VAL A 36 42.80 62.18 12.49
CA VAL A 36 43.00 63.03 13.73
C VAL A 36 41.70 63.75 14.22
N TYR A 37 41.26 63.45 15.47
CA TYR A 37 40.60 64.21 16.60
C TYR A 37 39.74 65.50 16.39
N THR A 38 38.93 66.06 17.34
CA THR A 38 38.56 65.91 18.79
C THR A 38 37.15 66.59 19.00
N SER A 39 36.09 66.15 19.71
CA SER A 39 35.77 65.84 21.15
C SER A 39 34.95 66.91 21.96
N MET A 40 33.76 66.53 22.50
CA MET A 40 32.99 67.05 23.70
C MET A 40 32.63 68.58 23.80
N ALA A 41 31.49 69.11 24.32
CA ALA A 41 30.63 68.75 25.48
C ALA A 41 29.29 69.56 25.64
N SER A 42 28.24 68.92 26.20
CA SER A 42 27.18 69.40 27.16
C SER A 42 26.07 70.48 26.88
N PHE A 43 24.87 70.19 27.45
CA PHE A 43 23.67 71.03 27.78
C PHE A 43 22.61 71.44 26.70
N SER A 44 21.41 71.91 27.15
CA SER A 44 20.08 71.93 26.45
C SER A 44 19.31 73.27 26.69
N PRO A 45 17.99 73.51 26.34
CA PRO A 45 17.04 72.93 25.34
C PRO A 45 16.09 73.95 24.56
N GLY A 46 15.35 73.53 23.50
CA GLY A 46 13.89 73.86 23.33
C GLY A 46 13.28 74.59 22.07
N ILE A 47 12.22 73.98 21.45
CA ILE A 47 10.97 74.53 20.78
C ILE A 47 11.07 75.47 19.51
N GLN A 48 10.05 75.83 18.67
CA GLN A 48 8.58 75.56 18.44
C GLN A 48 8.08 75.91 16.97
N MET A 49 6.88 75.44 16.52
CA MET A 49 5.97 75.90 15.40
C MET A 49 6.45 75.92 13.91
N GLY A 50 5.59 75.91 12.85
CA GLY A 50 4.11 75.79 12.76
C GLY A 50 3.48 75.78 11.31
N LYS A 51 2.54 74.85 11.08
CA LYS A 51 1.66 74.48 9.92
C LYS A 51 1.11 75.53 8.92
N SER A 52 0.70 75.07 7.71
CA SER A 52 -0.58 75.50 7.05
C SER A 52 -1.20 74.63 5.91
N GLN A 53 -0.53 73.60 5.34
CA GLN A 53 -1.05 72.89 4.13
C GLN A 53 -1.97 71.66 4.38
N GLU A 54 -2.20 71.27 5.64
CA GLU A 54 -2.79 69.95 5.98
C GLU A 54 -4.33 69.81 5.81
N HIS A 55 -5.06 70.91 5.62
CA HIS A 55 -6.49 70.97 6.01
C HIS A 55 -7.47 70.05 5.24
N LYS A 56 -7.10 69.56 4.04
CA LYS A 56 -7.89 68.52 3.31
C LYS A 56 -7.53 67.08 3.71
N LEU A 57 -6.33 66.84 4.23
CA LEU A 57 -5.89 65.50 4.67
C LEU A 57 -6.50 65.13 6.04
N ASP A 58 -6.71 66.14 6.88
CA ASP A 58 -7.26 66.02 8.24
C ASP A 58 -8.70 65.44 8.26
N ALA A 59 -9.53 65.76 7.27
CA ALA A 59 -10.90 65.24 7.16
C ALA A 59 -10.94 63.70 7.00
N HIS A 60 -10.11 63.15 6.11
CA HIS A 60 -10.04 61.69 5.92
C HIS A 60 -9.40 60.97 7.11
N LYS A 61 -8.41 61.58 7.78
CA LYS A 61 -7.86 61.05 9.04
C LYS A 61 -8.93 60.96 10.14
N LYS A 62 -9.77 61.99 10.29
CA LYS A 62 -10.87 61.99 11.28
C LYS A 62 -11.90 60.89 11.02
N LEU A 63 -12.26 60.63 9.76
CA LEU A 63 -13.15 59.52 9.40
C LEU A 63 -12.53 58.15 9.71
N LEU A 64 -11.24 57.97 9.41
CA LEU A 64 -10.53 56.72 9.70
C LEU A 64 -10.40 56.46 11.21
N ILE A 65 -10.10 57.51 11.99
CA ILE A 65 -10.02 57.43 13.46
C ILE A 65 -11.39 57.09 14.05
N ALA A 66 -12.49 57.67 13.57
CA ALA A 66 -13.83 57.34 14.02
C ALA A 66 -14.17 55.84 13.80
N LEU A 67 -13.82 55.30 12.62
CA LEU A 67 -13.98 53.86 12.33
C LEU A 67 -13.18 52.98 13.29
N ILE A 68 -11.89 53.29 13.49
CA ILE A 68 -11.00 52.53 14.41
C ILE A 68 -11.52 52.57 15.86
N ILE A 69 -12.04 53.72 16.31
CA ILE A 69 -12.65 53.84 17.65
C ILE A 69 -13.88 52.94 17.74
N THR A 70 -14.82 53.01 16.80
CA THR A 70 -16.05 52.20 16.85
C THR A 70 -15.79 50.69 16.81
N SER A 71 -14.83 50.22 15.99
CA SER A 71 -14.43 48.80 15.99
C SER A 71 -13.77 48.38 17.31
N SER A 72 -12.97 49.25 17.92
CA SER A 72 -12.30 48.97 19.19
C SER A 72 -13.30 48.93 20.36
N SER A 73 -14.28 49.83 20.38
CA SER A 73 -15.38 49.82 21.34
C SER A 73 -16.20 48.54 21.24
N LEU A 74 -16.53 48.10 20.02
CA LEU A 74 -17.29 46.85 19.81
C LEU A 74 -16.52 45.61 20.31
N GLY A 75 -15.21 45.55 20.05
CA GLY A 75 -14.34 44.49 20.58
C GLY A 75 -14.29 44.44 22.10
N LEU A 76 -14.19 45.60 22.76
CA LEU A 76 -14.22 45.71 24.23
C LEU A 76 -15.58 45.30 24.82
N ILE A 77 -16.70 45.64 24.17
CA ILE A 77 -18.04 45.21 24.59
C ILE A 77 -18.16 43.69 24.49
N LEU A 78 -17.75 43.07 23.38
CA LEU A 78 -17.79 41.63 23.20
C LEU A 78 -16.91 40.89 24.22
N LEU A 79 -15.72 41.41 24.53
CA LEU A 79 -14.84 40.84 25.55
C LEU A 79 -15.45 40.98 26.95
N SER A 80 -16.07 42.12 27.25
CA SER A 80 -16.81 42.34 28.50
C SER A 80 -17.97 41.36 28.67
N CYS A 81 -18.79 41.17 27.63
CA CYS A 81 -19.89 40.19 27.62
C CYS A 81 -19.37 38.75 27.81
N LEU A 82 -18.25 38.37 27.18
CA LEU A 82 -17.65 37.05 27.36
C LEU A 82 -17.16 36.84 28.79
N CYS A 83 -16.46 37.82 29.38
CA CYS A 83 -16.03 37.77 30.78
C CYS A 83 -17.22 37.72 31.75
N PHE A 84 -18.29 38.47 31.48
CA PHE A 84 -19.51 38.46 32.29
C PHE A 84 -20.25 37.12 32.20
N TRP A 85 -20.33 36.52 31.00
CA TRP A 85 -20.91 35.19 30.81
C TRP A 85 -20.11 34.10 31.54
N VAL A 86 -18.77 34.13 31.45
CA VAL A 86 -17.91 33.21 32.20
C VAL A 86 -18.04 33.41 33.71
N TYR A 87 -18.18 34.66 34.18
CA TYR A 87 -18.41 34.96 35.60
C TYR A 87 -19.76 34.40 36.10
N TRP A 88 -20.85 34.59 35.34
CA TRP A 88 -22.17 34.06 35.67
C TRP A 88 -22.25 32.54 35.59
N SER A 89 -21.59 31.92 34.60
CA SER A 89 -21.53 30.45 34.45
C SER A 89 -20.90 29.72 35.65
N LYS A 90 -20.26 30.45 36.57
CA LYS A 90 -19.59 29.92 37.76
C LYS A 90 -20.22 30.36 39.08
N LYS A 91 -21.41 30.98 39.09
CA LYS A 91 -21.96 31.61 40.32
C LYS A 91 -23.41 31.24 40.67
N SER A 92 -23.55 30.10 41.36
CA SER A 92 -24.67 29.71 42.26
C SER A 92 -26.05 29.36 41.64
N PRO A 93 -26.95 28.67 42.38
CA PRO A 93 -26.71 27.68 43.46
C PRO A 93 -27.61 26.41 43.38
N ASN A 94 -27.29 25.38 44.19
CA ASN A 94 -28.23 24.30 44.54
C ASN A 94 -29.18 24.73 45.67
N ASN A 95 -30.48 24.38 45.60
CA ASN A 95 -31.13 23.48 46.59
C ASN A 95 -32.67 23.30 46.44
N THR A 96 -33.11 22.03 46.57
CA THR A 96 -34.35 21.42 47.18
C THR A 96 -35.72 22.16 47.12
N LYS A 97 -36.89 21.50 46.96
CA LYS A 97 -37.39 20.24 47.60
C LYS A 97 -38.45 19.45 46.79
N ASN A 98 -38.56 18.17 47.17
CA ASN A 98 -39.67 17.18 47.14
C ASN A 98 -40.97 17.43 46.34
N SER A 99 -41.41 16.41 45.60
CA SER A 99 -42.68 15.67 45.83
C SER A 99 -42.66 14.31 45.11
N ASP A 100 -43.55 13.39 45.50
CA ASP A 100 -43.56 11.98 45.08
C ASP A 100 -44.29 11.71 43.75
N GLY A 101 -43.97 10.58 43.10
CA GLY A 101 -44.68 10.09 41.92
C GLY A 101 -44.05 8.83 41.30
N GLU A 102 -44.84 7.79 41.06
CA GLU A 102 -44.38 6.53 40.47
C GLU A 102 -44.26 6.55 38.94
N SER A 103 -43.63 5.48 38.41
CA SER A 103 -43.79 4.87 37.06
C SER A 103 -42.73 5.16 35.98
N GLY A 104 -42.52 4.16 35.12
CA GLY A 104 -42.00 4.34 33.75
C GLY A 104 -40.48 4.35 33.53
N ILE A 105 -39.78 3.22 33.75
CA ILE A 105 -38.43 3.06 33.17
C ILE A 105 -38.56 2.92 31.64
N SER A 106 -38.26 3.99 30.90
CA SER A 106 -38.12 3.95 29.44
C SER A 106 -36.63 4.04 29.03
N LEU A 107 -36.17 3.06 28.24
CA LEU A 107 -34.79 2.98 27.76
C LEU A 107 -34.66 3.64 26.38
N SER A 108 -34.42 4.95 26.35
CA SER A 108 -34.08 5.67 25.10
C SER A 108 -32.56 5.74 24.88
N LYS A 109 -32.06 5.18 23.77
CA LYS A 109 -30.63 5.18 23.42
C LYS A 109 -30.13 6.58 23.00
N LYS A 110 -29.17 7.16 23.73
CA LYS A 110 -28.17 8.12 23.17
C LYS A 110 -26.96 8.36 24.09
N GLY A 111 -25.80 7.85 23.70
CA GLY A 111 -24.52 8.58 23.79
C GLY A 111 -23.86 8.87 25.13
N PHE A 112 -24.33 8.34 26.27
CA PHE A 112 -23.63 8.46 27.56
C PHE A 112 -23.42 7.08 28.21
N VAL A 113 -22.21 6.86 28.71
CA VAL A 113 -21.84 5.68 29.52
C VAL A 113 -22.50 5.81 30.91
N GLN A 114 -23.06 4.71 31.43
CA GLN A 114 -23.81 4.75 32.68
C GLN A 114 -22.88 4.91 33.89
N SER A 115 -23.21 5.86 34.77
CA SER A 115 -22.65 5.92 36.13
C SER A 115 -23.48 5.04 37.05
N PHE A 116 -22.82 4.23 37.86
CA PHE A 116 -23.42 3.35 38.87
C PHE A 116 -23.00 3.80 40.27
N ASP A 117 -23.93 3.78 41.22
CA ASP A 117 -23.61 3.99 42.63
C ASP A 117 -23.03 2.71 43.26
N TYR A 118 -22.24 2.86 44.32
CA TYR A 118 -21.62 1.73 45.00
C TYR A 118 -22.65 0.67 45.44
N LYS A 119 -23.82 1.09 45.95
CA LYS A 119 -24.86 0.16 46.45
C LYS A 119 -25.46 -0.69 45.34
N THR A 120 -25.61 -0.17 44.12
CA THR A 120 -26.04 -0.99 42.97
C THR A 120 -24.98 -2.03 42.61
N LEU A 121 -23.69 -1.66 42.59
CA LEU A 121 -22.61 -2.59 42.26
C LEU A 121 -22.38 -3.64 43.36
N GLU A 122 -22.44 -3.25 44.63
CA GLU A 122 -22.41 -4.15 45.79
C GLU A 122 -23.56 -5.16 45.72
N LYS A 123 -24.80 -4.69 45.50
CA LYS A 123 -25.96 -5.58 45.34
C LYS A 123 -25.82 -6.50 44.13
N ALA A 124 -25.39 -5.98 42.98
CA ALA A 124 -25.27 -6.75 41.74
C ALA A 124 -24.17 -7.82 41.79
N THR A 125 -23.09 -7.59 42.54
CA THR A 125 -21.99 -8.55 42.80
C THR A 125 -22.23 -9.45 44.02
N GLY A 126 -23.39 -9.36 44.68
CA GLY A 126 -23.71 -10.14 45.89
C GLY A 126 -22.88 -9.76 47.13
N GLY A 127 -22.33 -8.55 47.16
CA GLY A 127 -21.48 -8.00 48.21
C GLY A 127 -19.98 -8.27 48.00
N PHE A 128 -19.49 -8.24 46.74
CA PHE A 128 -18.09 -8.48 46.38
C PHE A 128 -17.47 -9.75 47.00
N LYS A 129 -18.27 -10.82 47.12
CA LYS A 129 -17.86 -12.09 47.75
C LYS A 129 -17.04 -12.95 46.79
N ASP A 130 -16.09 -13.74 47.32
CA ASP A 130 -15.25 -14.66 46.54
C ASP A 130 -16.07 -15.63 45.65
N GLY A 131 -17.29 -16.00 46.05
CA GLY A 131 -18.18 -16.85 45.24
C GLY A 131 -18.66 -16.23 43.91
N ASN A 132 -18.46 -14.92 43.71
CA ASN A 132 -18.68 -14.21 42.43
C ASN A 132 -17.38 -13.72 41.80
N LEU A 133 -16.21 -14.06 42.34
CA LEU A 133 -14.92 -13.63 41.80
C LEU A 133 -14.60 -14.37 40.49
N VAL A 134 -14.36 -13.62 39.42
CA VAL A 134 -14.00 -14.12 38.08
C VAL A 134 -12.48 -14.15 37.89
N GLY A 135 -11.75 -13.24 38.55
CA GLY A 135 -10.29 -13.25 38.57
C GLY A 135 -9.70 -12.16 39.47
N ARG A 136 -8.45 -12.39 39.90
CA ARG A 136 -7.59 -11.39 40.56
C ARG A 136 -6.42 -11.07 39.65
N GLY A 137 -6.05 -9.80 39.53
CA GLY A 137 -4.92 -9.37 38.70
C GLY A 137 -4.24 -8.11 39.21
N GLY A 138 -3.15 -7.70 38.54
CA GLY A 138 -2.40 -6.49 38.90
C GLY A 138 -3.17 -5.18 38.79
N PHE A 139 -4.37 -5.21 38.18
CA PHE A 139 -5.27 -4.08 37.96
C PHE A 139 -6.57 -4.19 38.77
N GLY A 140 -6.62 -5.05 39.79
CA GLY A 140 -7.76 -5.23 40.70
C GLY A 140 -8.46 -6.58 40.61
N ASP A 141 -9.53 -6.73 41.40
CA ASP A 141 -10.37 -7.92 41.46
C ASP A 141 -11.61 -7.75 40.56
N VAL A 142 -11.94 -8.77 39.76
CA VAL A 142 -13.06 -8.75 38.81
C VAL A 142 -14.17 -9.66 39.31
N TYR A 143 -15.36 -9.11 39.51
CA TYR A 143 -16.53 -9.81 40.04
C TYR A 143 -17.64 -9.95 38.99
N LYS A 144 -18.28 -11.13 38.95
CA LYS A 144 -19.50 -11.36 38.19
C LYS A 144 -20.65 -10.58 38.84
N ALA A 145 -21.38 -9.83 38.03
CA ALA A 145 -22.53 -9.07 38.45
C ALA A 145 -23.79 -9.46 37.65
N SER A 146 -24.94 -9.41 38.31
CA SER A 146 -26.25 -9.39 37.65
C SER A 146 -26.85 -7.99 37.78
N LEU A 147 -26.80 -7.22 36.70
CA LEU A 147 -27.44 -5.92 36.60
C LEU A 147 -28.96 -6.09 36.37
N GLY A 148 -29.67 -4.98 36.27
CA GLY A 148 -31.11 -4.97 35.93
C GLY A 148 -31.44 -5.80 34.68
N ASN A 149 -32.65 -6.35 34.66
CA ASN A 149 -33.18 -7.17 33.56
C ASN A 149 -32.35 -8.44 33.26
N ASN A 150 -31.71 -9.04 34.27
CA ASN A 150 -30.83 -10.22 34.17
C ASN A 150 -29.62 -10.04 33.24
N THR A 151 -29.15 -8.79 33.07
CA THR A 151 -27.96 -8.51 32.26
C THR A 151 -26.71 -8.93 33.05
N LEU A 152 -25.99 -9.95 32.59
CA LEU A 152 -24.71 -10.35 33.18
C LEU A 152 -23.59 -9.38 32.79
N ALA A 153 -22.75 -9.03 33.77
CA ALA A 153 -21.64 -8.10 33.62
C ALA A 153 -20.42 -8.56 34.44
N ALA A 154 -19.26 -7.96 34.16
CA ALA A 154 -18.05 -8.08 34.96
C ALA A 154 -17.69 -6.72 35.57
N VAL A 155 -17.45 -6.66 36.88
CA VAL A 155 -17.12 -5.44 37.63
C VAL A 155 -15.66 -5.51 38.09
N LYS A 156 -14.77 -4.77 37.42
CA LYS A 156 -13.36 -4.58 37.79
C LYS A 156 -13.30 -3.56 38.93
N LYS A 157 -13.04 -4.00 40.17
CA LYS A 157 -12.81 -3.15 41.34
C LYS A 157 -11.33 -2.80 41.43
N ILE A 158 -11.01 -1.51 41.31
CA ILE A 158 -9.66 -0.95 41.36
C ILE A 158 -9.52 -0.15 42.66
N GLU A 159 -8.57 -0.51 43.51
CA GLU A 159 -8.33 0.23 44.76
C GLU A 159 -7.53 1.51 44.47
N ASN A 160 -7.98 2.64 45.02
CA ASN A 160 -7.49 3.98 44.66
C ASN A 160 -6.16 4.37 45.34
N ILE A 161 -5.25 3.40 45.49
CA ILE A 161 -4.01 3.46 46.28
C ILE A 161 -2.98 4.45 45.69
N SER A 162 -2.93 4.61 44.37
CA SER A 162 -1.94 5.44 43.66
C SER A 162 -2.56 6.42 42.66
N GLN A 163 -1.77 7.44 42.28
CA GLN A 163 -2.15 8.37 41.20
C GLN A 163 -1.99 7.75 39.81
N GLU A 164 -1.28 6.63 39.71
CA GLU A 164 -1.16 5.79 38.52
C GLU A 164 -2.47 5.01 38.31
N ALA A 165 -2.95 4.29 39.33
CA ALA A 165 -4.20 3.52 39.24
C ALA A 165 -5.42 4.40 38.88
N LYS A 166 -5.51 5.60 39.46
CA LYS A 166 -6.54 6.59 39.11
C LYS A 166 -6.46 7.08 37.66
N ARG A 167 -5.25 7.20 37.12
CA ARG A 167 -4.99 7.64 35.74
C ARG A 167 -5.29 6.53 34.74
N GLU A 168 -4.91 5.30 35.07
CA GLU A 168 -5.20 4.10 34.28
C GLU A 168 -6.72 3.85 34.23
N PHE A 169 -7.42 3.91 35.37
CA PHE A 169 -8.89 3.89 35.42
C PHE A 169 -9.52 4.97 34.53
N GLN A 170 -9.10 6.23 34.69
CA GLN A 170 -9.68 7.35 33.94
C GLN A 170 -9.45 7.19 32.44
N ASN A 171 -8.24 6.77 32.03
CA ASN A 171 -7.88 6.54 30.63
C ASN A 171 -8.65 5.36 30.00
N GLU A 172 -8.83 4.28 30.76
CA GLU A 172 -9.61 3.10 30.34
C GLU A 172 -11.08 3.48 30.08
N VAL A 173 -11.70 4.25 30.99
CA VAL A 173 -13.06 4.80 30.82
C VAL A 173 -13.13 5.84 29.69
N ASP A 174 -12.13 6.73 29.58
CA ASP A 174 -12.09 7.76 28.54
C ASP A 174 -11.90 7.18 27.12
N LEU A 175 -11.17 6.08 26.97
CA LEU A 175 -11.02 5.43 25.66
C LEU A 175 -12.25 4.57 25.33
N LEU A 176 -12.69 3.69 26.24
CA LEU A 176 -13.80 2.76 25.99
C LEU A 176 -15.18 3.43 25.94
N SER A 177 -15.33 4.66 26.44
CA SER A 177 -16.53 5.48 26.19
C SER A 177 -16.61 6.01 24.75
N LYS A 178 -15.51 5.99 24.00
CA LYS A 178 -15.37 6.54 22.64
C LYS A 178 -15.24 5.43 21.59
N ILE A 179 -14.47 4.37 21.85
CA ILE A 179 -14.24 3.27 20.90
C ILE A 179 -15.26 2.14 21.04
N HIS A 180 -15.78 1.64 19.92
CA HIS A 180 -16.78 0.56 19.88
C HIS A 180 -16.45 -0.38 18.71
N HIS A 181 -16.03 -1.61 18.99
CA HIS A 181 -15.62 -2.58 17.97
C HIS A 181 -15.95 -4.01 18.45
N PRO A 182 -16.40 -4.96 17.60
CA PRO A 182 -16.78 -6.31 18.04
C PRO A 182 -15.69 -7.08 18.80
N ASN A 183 -14.42 -6.80 18.49
CA ASN A 183 -13.25 -7.41 19.12
C ASN A 183 -12.58 -6.51 20.19
N ILE A 184 -13.30 -5.54 20.74
CA ILE A 184 -12.87 -4.72 21.89
C ILE A 184 -13.93 -4.85 23.00
N ILE A 185 -13.49 -4.89 24.26
CA ILE A 185 -14.38 -5.07 25.41
C ILE A 185 -15.39 -3.92 25.53
N SER A 186 -16.66 -4.24 25.71
CA SER A 186 -17.74 -3.25 25.79
C SER A 186 -17.86 -2.68 27.20
N LEU A 187 -17.68 -1.37 27.34
CA LEU A 187 -17.94 -0.62 28.57
C LEU A 187 -19.45 -0.39 28.75
N PHE A 188 -20.05 -1.01 29.76
CA PHE A 188 -21.44 -0.75 30.17
C PHE A 188 -21.54 0.47 31.09
N GLY A 189 -20.53 0.68 31.96
CA GLY A 189 -20.54 1.79 32.90
C GLY A 189 -19.33 1.86 33.81
N TYR A 190 -19.32 2.85 34.70
CA TYR A 190 -18.33 3.00 35.75
C TYR A 190 -18.99 3.45 37.06
N GLY A 191 -18.29 3.33 38.18
CA GLY A 191 -18.71 3.84 39.48
C GLY A 191 -17.48 4.32 40.27
N ASN A 192 -17.65 5.32 41.14
CA ASN A 192 -16.57 5.91 41.92
C ASN A 192 -16.95 6.02 43.39
N GLU A 193 -16.03 5.63 44.27
CA GLU A 193 -16.09 5.78 45.71
C GLU A 193 -14.77 6.40 46.22
N ILE A 194 -14.76 6.87 47.47
CA ILE A 194 -13.60 7.52 48.11
C ILE A 194 -12.33 6.64 48.04
N SER A 195 -12.46 5.32 48.24
CA SER A 195 -11.36 4.35 48.30
C SER A 195 -11.23 3.42 47.10
N SER A 196 -12.26 3.32 46.25
CA SER A 196 -12.32 2.36 45.13
C SER A 196 -12.95 2.98 43.89
N SER A 197 -12.45 2.61 42.72
CA SER A 197 -13.06 2.91 41.42
C SER A 197 -13.51 1.59 40.77
N PHE A 198 -14.60 1.62 40.01
CA PHE A 198 -15.25 0.44 39.47
C PHE A 198 -15.51 0.60 37.97
N ILE A 199 -15.12 -0.38 37.16
CA ILE A 199 -15.47 -0.42 35.73
C ILE A 199 -16.36 -1.62 35.46
N VAL A 200 -17.45 -1.42 34.72
CA VAL A 200 -18.49 -2.41 34.43
C VAL A 200 -18.43 -2.77 32.95
N TYR A 201 -18.06 -4.02 32.67
CA TYR A 201 -17.94 -4.59 31.32
C TYR A 201 -19.03 -5.61 31.03
N GLU A 202 -19.17 -5.96 29.74
CA GLU A 202 -19.75 -7.25 29.36
C GLU A 202 -19.00 -8.42 30.02
N LEU A 203 -19.71 -9.49 30.36
CA LEU A 203 -19.11 -10.69 30.94
C LEU A 203 -18.55 -11.59 29.84
N MET A 204 -17.25 -11.87 29.89
CA MET A 204 -16.55 -12.77 28.97
C MET A 204 -16.45 -14.16 29.61
N GLU A 205 -17.35 -15.08 29.26
CA GLU A 205 -17.63 -16.28 30.07
C GLU A 205 -16.51 -17.33 30.06
N ASN A 206 -15.64 -17.32 29.05
CA ASN A 206 -14.48 -18.22 28.94
C ASN A 206 -13.18 -17.60 29.50
N GLY A 207 -13.24 -16.41 30.12
CA GLY A 207 -12.10 -15.77 30.76
C GLY A 207 -11.06 -15.23 29.77
N SER A 208 -9.77 -15.32 30.11
CA SER A 208 -8.66 -14.85 29.28
C SER A 208 -7.96 -15.98 28.52
N LEU A 209 -7.30 -15.63 27.41
CA LEU A 209 -6.49 -16.57 26.64
C LEU A 209 -5.36 -17.18 27.48
N ASP A 210 -4.70 -16.42 28.38
CA ASP A 210 -3.69 -16.97 29.30
C ASP A 210 -4.26 -18.10 30.18
N ALA A 211 -5.46 -17.90 30.73
CA ALA A 211 -6.09 -18.87 31.61
C ALA A 211 -6.46 -20.18 30.88
N LEU A 212 -6.90 -20.10 29.62
CA LEU A 212 -7.22 -21.28 28.82
C LEU A 212 -5.98 -21.99 28.26
N LEU A 213 -4.98 -21.23 27.82
CA LEU A 213 -3.77 -21.73 27.16
C LEU A 213 -2.74 -22.26 28.19
N HIS A 214 -2.52 -21.53 29.27
CA HIS A 214 -1.46 -21.80 30.26
C HIS A 214 -1.98 -22.13 31.67
N GLY A 215 -3.30 -22.25 31.85
CA GLY A 215 -3.93 -22.70 33.09
C GLY A 215 -4.05 -24.23 33.21
N PRO A 216 -4.92 -24.76 34.09
CA PRO A 216 -5.03 -26.20 34.36
C PRO A 216 -5.35 -27.06 33.12
N SER A 217 -6.09 -26.50 32.16
CA SER A 217 -6.41 -27.13 30.87
C SER A 217 -5.24 -27.23 29.90
N ARG A 218 -4.16 -26.45 30.10
CA ARG A 218 -2.98 -26.37 29.21
C ARG A 218 -3.34 -26.32 27.71
N GLY A 219 -4.26 -25.42 27.34
CA GLY A 219 -4.66 -25.21 25.95
C GLY A 219 -5.56 -26.28 25.33
N SER A 220 -5.89 -27.39 26.02
CA SER A 220 -6.72 -28.49 25.49
C SER A 220 -8.12 -28.07 24.99
N ALA A 221 -8.68 -26.99 25.53
CA ALA A 221 -9.94 -26.40 25.05
C ALA A 221 -9.80 -25.56 23.75
N LEU A 222 -8.57 -25.32 23.28
CA LEU A 222 -8.25 -24.43 22.16
C LEU A 222 -7.67 -25.22 20.98
N THR A 223 -8.56 -25.77 20.14
CA THR A 223 -8.20 -26.40 18.86
C THR A 223 -7.50 -25.41 17.92
N TRP A 224 -6.80 -25.92 16.89
CA TRP A 224 -6.13 -25.08 15.87
C TRP A 224 -7.04 -23.98 15.32
N HIS A 225 -8.26 -24.33 14.88
CA HIS A 225 -9.21 -23.37 14.32
C HIS A 225 -9.65 -22.31 15.34
N MET A 226 -9.79 -22.67 16.62
CA MET A 226 -10.11 -21.73 17.69
C MET A 226 -8.93 -20.78 17.95
N ARG A 227 -7.69 -21.28 17.96
CA ARG A 227 -6.48 -20.43 18.06
C ARG A 227 -6.36 -19.47 16.88
N MET A 228 -6.62 -19.93 15.65
CA MET A 228 -6.61 -19.06 14.47
C MET A 228 -7.73 -18.02 14.48
N LYS A 229 -8.94 -18.39 14.95
CA LYS A 229 -10.04 -17.44 15.17
C LYS A 229 -9.67 -16.36 16.19
N ILE A 230 -9.05 -16.74 17.30
CA ILE A 230 -8.59 -15.82 18.35
C ILE A 230 -7.49 -14.88 17.85
N ALA A 231 -6.51 -15.40 17.10
CA ALA A 231 -5.49 -14.59 16.43
C ALA A 231 -6.11 -13.57 15.46
N LEU A 232 -7.06 -14.01 14.62
CA LEU A 232 -7.75 -13.17 13.64
C LEU A 232 -8.58 -12.07 14.32
N ASP A 233 -9.36 -12.42 15.34
CA ASP A 233 -10.18 -11.48 16.11
C ASP A 233 -9.32 -10.45 16.85
N THR A 234 -8.18 -10.86 17.42
CA THR A 234 -7.22 -9.93 18.04
C THR A 234 -6.57 -9.01 17.00
N ALA A 235 -6.17 -9.52 15.84
CA ALA A 235 -5.59 -8.71 14.76
C ALA A 235 -6.56 -7.63 14.24
N ARG A 236 -7.86 -7.96 14.11
CA ARG A 236 -8.93 -6.98 13.78
C ARG A 236 -9.01 -5.85 14.79
N ALA A 237 -8.89 -6.16 16.09
CA ALA A 237 -8.95 -5.15 17.14
C ALA A 237 -7.73 -4.21 17.11
N VAL A 238 -6.52 -4.73 16.87
CA VAL A 238 -5.32 -3.90 16.74
C VAL A 238 -5.36 -3.04 15.47
N GLU A 239 -5.82 -3.59 14.33
CA GLU A 239 -6.07 -2.81 13.10
C GLU A 239 -7.04 -1.64 13.33
N TYR A 240 -8.14 -1.90 14.04
CA TYR A 240 -9.11 -0.86 14.37
C TYR A 240 -8.47 0.27 15.19
N LEU A 241 -7.63 -0.08 16.18
CA LEU A 241 -6.93 0.89 17.03
C LEU A 241 -5.88 1.70 16.28
N HIS A 242 -5.11 1.08 15.38
CA HIS A 242 -4.02 1.74 14.65
C HIS A 242 -4.51 2.54 13.44
N GLU A 243 -5.47 2.01 12.68
CA GLU A 243 -5.82 2.53 11.36
C GLU A 243 -7.21 3.17 11.28
N ARG A 244 -8.15 2.79 12.16
CA ARG A 244 -9.54 3.29 12.14
C ARG A 244 -9.79 4.39 13.18
N CYS A 245 -9.21 4.28 14.38
CA CYS A 245 -9.23 5.36 15.37
C CYS A 245 -8.54 6.64 14.84
N ARG A 246 -9.11 7.81 15.18
CA ARG A 246 -8.55 9.13 14.84
C ARG A 246 -8.66 10.07 16.06
N PRO A 247 -7.53 10.43 16.71
CA PRO A 247 -6.16 9.94 16.46
C PRO A 247 -6.01 8.42 16.66
N PRO A 248 -5.01 7.77 16.04
CA PRO A 248 -4.66 6.37 16.30
C PRO A 248 -4.38 6.11 17.79
N VAL A 249 -4.66 4.90 18.24
CA VAL A 249 -4.46 4.45 19.63
C VAL A 249 -3.45 3.30 19.64
N ILE A 250 -2.38 3.43 20.43
CA ILE A 250 -1.43 2.35 20.72
C ILE A 250 -1.79 1.76 22.09
N HIS A 251 -2.00 0.45 22.17
CA HIS A 251 -2.49 -0.21 23.39
C HIS A 251 -1.40 -0.43 24.44
N ARG A 252 -0.16 -0.69 24.01
CA ARG A 252 1.06 -0.87 24.82
C ARG A 252 1.11 -2.11 25.72
N ASP A 253 0.06 -2.91 25.75
CA ASP A 253 -0.03 -4.08 26.64
C ASP A 253 -0.90 -5.22 26.06
N ILE A 254 -0.73 -5.47 24.76
CA ILE A 254 -1.28 -6.63 24.06
C ILE A 254 -0.62 -7.90 24.59
N LYS A 255 -1.42 -8.77 25.22
CA LYS A 255 -0.96 -10.01 25.87
C LYS A 255 -2.08 -11.02 26.04
N SER A 256 -1.77 -12.31 26.16
CA SER A 256 -2.78 -13.38 26.32
C SER A 256 -3.69 -13.21 27.54
N SER A 257 -3.26 -12.52 28.61
CA SER A 257 -4.12 -12.23 29.76
C SER A 257 -5.10 -11.06 29.55
N ASN A 258 -4.85 -10.15 28.60
CA ASN A 258 -5.74 -9.03 28.26
C ASN A 258 -6.63 -9.31 27.03
N ILE A 259 -6.49 -10.50 26.42
CA ILE A 259 -7.37 -11.02 25.36
C ILE A 259 -8.42 -11.91 26.03
N LEU A 260 -9.65 -11.44 26.08
CA LEU A 260 -10.78 -12.11 26.73
C LEU A 260 -11.68 -12.83 25.73
N LEU A 261 -12.38 -13.88 26.18
CA LEU A 261 -13.12 -14.81 25.34
C LEU A 261 -14.56 -14.96 25.83
N ASP A 262 -15.52 -14.71 24.94
CA ASP A 262 -16.94 -14.96 25.22
C ASP A 262 -17.27 -16.45 25.14
N SER A 263 -18.51 -16.83 25.48
CA SER A 263 -19.04 -18.19 25.38
C SER A 263 -18.94 -18.84 23.99
N SER A 264 -18.69 -18.06 22.93
CA SER A 264 -18.47 -18.52 21.54
C SER A 264 -17.00 -18.42 21.10
N PHE A 265 -16.08 -18.19 22.05
CA PHE A 265 -14.65 -17.97 21.82
C PHE A 265 -14.35 -16.85 20.81
N ASN A 266 -15.19 -15.81 20.74
CA ASN A 266 -14.84 -14.57 20.04
C ASN A 266 -13.85 -13.80 20.92
N ALA A 267 -12.72 -13.38 20.36
CA ALA A 267 -11.71 -12.68 21.13
C ALA A 267 -11.98 -11.17 21.20
N LYS A 268 -11.80 -10.59 22.38
CA LYS A 268 -11.86 -9.14 22.61
C LYS A 268 -10.65 -8.65 23.39
N ILE A 269 -10.06 -7.55 22.94
CA ILE A 269 -8.99 -6.85 23.67
C ILE A 269 -9.60 -6.01 24.79
N SER A 270 -8.94 -6.00 25.94
CA SER A 270 -9.34 -5.31 27.17
C SER A 270 -8.15 -4.62 27.86
N ASP A 271 -8.40 -3.89 28.96
CA ASP A 271 -7.37 -3.29 29.82
C ASP A 271 -6.64 -2.08 29.18
N PHE A 272 -7.43 -1.11 28.72
CA PHE A 272 -6.96 0.10 28.02
C PHE A 272 -6.27 1.13 28.92
N GLY A 273 -6.07 0.84 30.22
CA GLY A 273 -5.52 1.81 31.18
C GLY A 273 -4.15 2.37 30.80
N LEU A 274 -3.30 1.58 30.14
CA LEU A 274 -2.00 2.02 29.64
C LEU A 274 -2.03 2.66 28.25
N ALA A 275 -3.11 2.52 27.46
CA ALA A 275 -3.13 2.90 26.05
C ALA A 275 -2.96 4.41 25.82
N VAL A 276 -2.43 4.82 24.67
CA VAL A 276 -2.16 6.24 24.34
C VAL A 276 -2.64 6.61 22.94
N MET A 277 -3.10 7.85 22.80
CA MET A 277 -3.40 8.44 21.49
C MET A 277 -2.13 9.04 20.86
N VAL A 278 -1.93 8.77 19.56
CA VAL A 278 -0.78 9.27 18.81
C VAL A 278 -0.93 10.77 18.54
N GLY A 279 0.07 11.55 18.94
CA GLY A 279 0.14 13.00 18.71
C GLY A 279 -0.47 13.89 19.79
N THR A 280 -1.21 13.35 20.77
CA THR A 280 -1.76 14.15 21.89
C THR A 280 -0.77 14.38 23.03
N HIS A 281 0.36 13.67 23.05
CA HIS A 281 1.43 13.86 24.03
C HIS A 281 2.65 14.53 23.36
N GLY A 282 3.17 15.57 24.02
CA GLY A 282 4.37 16.29 23.56
C GLY A 282 5.61 15.38 23.54
N LYS A 283 6.60 15.73 22.70
CA LYS A 283 7.72 14.86 22.26
C LYS A 283 8.68 14.29 23.33
N ASN A 284 8.46 14.52 24.64
CA ASN A 284 9.40 14.12 25.69
C ASN A 284 8.75 13.15 26.71
N ASN A 285 9.42 12.02 26.95
CA ASN A 285 9.25 11.11 28.10
C ASN A 285 7.85 10.46 28.31
N ILE A 286 7.45 9.57 27.40
CA ILE A 286 6.45 8.54 27.74
C ILE A 286 7.09 7.54 28.72
N LYS A 287 6.53 7.38 29.92
CA LYS A 287 6.96 6.38 30.91
C LYS A 287 6.94 4.98 30.28
N LEU A 288 8.03 4.22 30.38
CA LEU A 288 8.07 2.82 29.98
C LEU A 288 7.02 2.02 30.77
N SER A 289 6.11 1.32 30.08
CA SER A 289 5.05 0.50 30.69
C SER A 289 4.56 -0.55 29.69
N GLY A 290 4.09 -1.68 30.18
CA GLY A 290 3.74 -2.87 29.41
C GLY A 290 4.35 -4.14 30.04
N THR A 291 3.84 -5.31 29.68
CA THR A 291 4.17 -6.58 30.35
C THR A 291 5.48 -7.20 29.81
N LEU A 292 6.40 -7.53 30.72
CA LEU A 292 7.69 -8.17 30.39
C LEU A 292 7.49 -9.45 29.56
N GLY A 293 8.23 -9.57 28.46
CA GLY A 293 8.06 -10.62 27.44
C GLY A 293 7.32 -10.14 26.19
N TYR A 294 6.39 -9.18 26.34
CA TYR A 294 5.64 -8.57 25.23
C TYR A 294 6.17 -7.20 24.82
N VAL A 295 6.85 -6.47 25.71
CA VAL A 295 7.45 -5.16 25.41
C VAL A 295 8.49 -5.31 24.30
N ALA A 296 8.32 -4.52 23.24
CA ALA A 296 9.19 -4.51 22.07
C ALA A 296 10.60 -3.93 22.39
N PRO A 297 11.67 -4.44 21.76
CA PRO A 297 13.05 -4.12 22.13
C PRO A 297 13.41 -2.64 21.96
N GLU A 298 12.94 -1.98 20.90
CA GLU A 298 13.14 -0.53 20.69
C GLU A 298 12.49 0.31 21.79
N TYR A 299 11.36 -0.17 22.34
CA TYR A 299 10.64 0.56 23.38
C TYR A 299 11.28 0.34 24.75
N LEU A 300 11.78 -0.88 25.01
CA LEU A 300 12.54 -1.24 26.20
C LEU A 300 13.89 -0.53 26.29
N LEU A 301 14.60 -0.40 25.17
CA LEU A 301 15.97 0.15 25.11
C LEU A 301 16.00 1.66 24.89
N ASP A 302 15.27 2.17 23.90
CA ASP A 302 15.35 3.57 23.47
C ASP A 302 14.17 4.42 23.97
N GLY A 303 13.16 3.82 24.60
CA GLY A 303 11.90 4.48 24.95
C GLY A 303 11.01 4.82 23.74
N LYS A 304 11.36 4.34 22.53
CA LYS A 304 10.62 4.58 21.28
C LYS A 304 9.33 3.76 21.24
N LEU A 305 8.20 4.39 21.53
CA LEU A 305 6.88 3.75 21.36
C LEU A 305 6.31 4.02 19.96
N THR A 306 5.83 2.98 19.29
CA THR A 306 5.14 3.05 17.98
C THR A 306 3.97 2.06 17.91
N ASP A 307 3.16 2.15 16.85
CA ASP A 307 2.23 1.09 16.43
C ASP A 307 2.92 -0.27 16.29
N LYS A 308 4.16 -0.27 15.75
CA LYS A 308 5.01 -1.46 15.59
C LYS A 308 5.38 -2.13 16.92
N SER A 309 5.24 -1.44 18.05
CA SER A 309 5.45 -2.01 19.38
C SER A 309 4.27 -2.90 19.82
N ASP A 310 3.03 -2.56 19.42
CA ASP A 310 1.87 -3.46 19.57
C ASP A 310 1.93 -4.63 18.58
N VAL A 311 2.43 -4.40 17.35
CA VAL A 311 2.62 -5.48 16.35
C VAL A 311 3.61 -6.55 16.87
N TYR A 312 4.70 -6.13 17.52
CA TYR A 312 5.62 -7.04 18.19
C TYR A 312 4.94 -7.85 19.30
N ALA A 313 4.18 -7.16 20.17
CA ALA A 313 3.44 -7.81 21.26
C ALA A 313 2.39 -8.82 20.74
N PHE A 314 1.70 -8.51 19.64
CA PHE A 314 0.84 -9.45 18.94
C PHE A 314 1.62 -10.63 18.32
N GLY A 315 2.82 -10.39 17.80
CA GLY A 315 3.74 -11.44 17.37
C GLY A 315 4.08 -12.43 18.49
N VAL A 316 4.27 -11.95 19.72
CA VAL A 316 4.47 -12.81 20.90
C VAL A 316 3.20 -13.65 21.19
N VAL A 317 2.01 -13.07 21.08
CA VAL A 317 0.73 -13.83 21.21
C VAL A 317 0.59 -14.90 20.13
N LEU A 318 1.02 -14.65 18.89
CA LEU A 318 1.06 -15.69 17.85
C LEU A 318 2.03 -16.83 18.21
N LEU A 319 3.18 -16.52 18.83
CA LEU A 319 4.11 -17.55 19.32
C LEU A 319 3.52 -18.35 20.48
N GLU A 320 2.82 -17.73 21.42
CA GLU A 320 2.08 -18.46 22.47
C GLU A 320 1.06 -19.43 21.85
N LEU A 321 0.24 -18.95 20.90
CA LEU A 321 -0.79 -19.75 20.24
C LEU A 321 -0.23 -20.92 19.42
N LEU A 322 0.95 -20.77 18.82
CA LEU A 322 1.64 -21.85 18.08
C LEU A 322 2.36 -22.85 18.99
N LEU A 323 3.00 -22.38 20.07
CA LEU A 323 4.01 -23.14 20.80
C LEU A 323 3.56 -23.61 22.19
N GLY A 324 2.43 -23.10 22.72
CA GLY A 324 1.89 -23.50 24.03
C GLY A 324 2.79 -23.12 25.21
N ARG A 325 3.75 -22.20 24.97
CA ARG A 325 4.75 -21.74 25.95
C ARG A 325 4.41 -20.33 26.43
N ARG A 326 4.74 -20.06 27.69
CA ARG A 326 4.63 -18.70 28.26
C ARG A 326 5.71 -17.77 27.65
N PRO A 327 5.43 -16.46 27.48
CA PRO A 327 6.37 -15.50 26.90
C PRO A 327 7.71 -15.37 27.63
N VAL A 328 7.72 -15.64 28.94
CA VAL A 328 8.90 -15.65 29.79
C VAL A 328 8.88 -16.92 30.62
N GLU A 329 9.89 -17.78 30.42
CA GLU A 329 10.06 -19.04 31.15
C GLU A 329 11.18 -18.87 32.20
N LYS A 330 10.90 -19.19 33.47
CA LYS A 330 11.89 -19.08 34.56
C LYS A 330 12.74 -20.35 34.60
N LEU A 331 13.98 -20.25 34.13
CA LEU A 331 14.96 -21.35 34.15
C LEU A 331 15.61 -21.50 35.54
N SER A 332 15.71 -20.41 36.31
CA SER A 332 16.16 -20.43 37.71
C SER A 332 15.61 -19.23 38.48
N SER A 333 16.04 -19.05 39.74
CA SER A 333 15.73 -17.87 40.56
C SER A 333 16.30 -16.56 40.00
N VAL A 334 17.31 -16.62 39.12
CA VAL A 334 17.99 -15.46 38.54
C VAL A 334 18.00 -15.44 37.00
N GLN A 335 17.58 -16.53 36.34
CA GLN A 335 17.59 -16.65 34.88
C GLN A 335 16.18 -16.86 34.32
N CYS A 336 15.79 -15.98 33.40
CA CYS A 336 14.57 -16.08 32.61
C CYS A 336 14.92 -16.18 31.12
N GLN A 337 14.14 -16.93 30.35
CA GLN A 337 14.26 -17.04 28.90
C GLN A 337 13.03 -16.43 28.22
N SER A 338 13.28 -15.60 27.19
CA SER A 338 12.22 -15.05 26.33
C SER A 338 11.80 -16.09 25.28
N LEU A 339 10.50 -16.25 25.09
CA LEU A 339 9.91 -17.12 24.06
C LEU A 339 10.40 -16.75 22.66
N VAL A 340 10.56 -15.45 22.35
CA VAL A 340 11.09 -14.98 21.06
C VAL A 340 12.53 -15.47 20.86
N THR A 341 13.38 -15.28 21.86
CA THR A 341 14.80 -15.68 21.80
C THR A 341 14.97 -17.20 21.72
N TRP A 342 14.07 -17.97 22.34
CA TRP A 342 14.04 -19.44 22.24
C TRP A 342 13.52 -19.94 20.89
N ALA A 343 12.44 -19.33 20.37
CA ALA A 343 11.75 -19.82 19.18
C ALA A 343 12.46 -19.43 17.88
N MET A 344 12.98 -18.20 17.76
CA MET A 344 13.50 -17.67 16.49
C MET A 344 14.54 -18.58 15.78
N PRO A 345 15.56 -19.17 16.46
CA PRO A 345 16.51 -20.08 15.81
C PRO A 345 15.93 -21.43 15.35
N GLN A 346 14.70 -21.74 15.76
CA GLN A 346 13.97 -22.97 15.42
C GLN A 346 12.84 -22.70 14.42
N LEU A 347 12.36 -21.46 14.32
CA LEU A 347 11.35 -21.02 13.36
C LEU A 347 11.93 -20.69 11.98
N THR A 348 13.21 -20.27 11.92
CA THR A 348 13.94 -20.07 10.65
C THR A 348 14.28 -21.39 9.95
N ASP A 349 14.26 -22.52 10.66
CA ASP A 349 14.45 -23.86 10.09
C ASP A 349 13.11 -24.58 9.89
N ARG A 350 12.72 -24.70 8.62
CA ARG A 350 11.46 -25.32 8.21
C ARG A 350 11.31 -26.79 8.63
N SER A 351 12.42 -27.49 8.87
CA SER A 351 12.46 -28.89 9.35
C SER A 351 12.28 -29.02 10.87
N LYS A 352 12.54 -27.95 11.63
CA LYS A 352 12.40 -27.92 13.09
C LYS A 352 10.99 -27.52 13.54
N LEU A 353 10.30 -26.63 12.82
CA LEU A 353 8.97 -26.12 13.23
C LEU A 353 7.97 -27.23 13.65
N PRO A 354 7.69 -28.29 12.87
CA PRO A 354 6.72 -29.33 13.27
C PRO A 354 7.07 -30.10 14.56
N LYS A 355 8.32 -29.97 15.05
CA LYS A 355 8.82 -30.61 16.27
C LYS A 355 8.65 -29.73 17.52
N ILE A 356 8.34 -28.44 17.36
CA ILE A 356 8.22 -27.45 18.45
C ILE A 356 6.81 -26.88 18.65
N VAL A 357 5.86 -27.23 17.78
CA VAL A 357 4.44 -26.88 17.92
C VAL A 357 3.88 -27.44 19.23
N ASP A 358 2.94 -26.72 19.85
CA ASP A 358 2.17 -27.19 21.00
C ASP A 358 1.56 -28.59 20.73
N PRO A 359 1.88 -29.62 21.56
CA PRO A 359 1.33 -30.97 21.42
C PRO A 359 -0.20 -31.06 21.34
N VAL A 360 -0.95 -30.07 21.84
CA VAL A 360 -2.42 -30.04 21.77
C VAL A 360 -2.95 -29.79 20.35
N ILE A 361 -2.22 -29.00 19.54
CA ILE A 361 -2.62 -28.68 18.17
C ILE A 361 -1.73 -29.35 17.12
N LYS A 362 -0.61 -29.96 17.52
CA LYS A 362 0.27 -30.74 16.65
C LYS A 362 -0.54 -31.76 15.84
N ASP A 363 -0.23 -31.86 14.55
CA ASP A 363 -0.88 -32.76 13.58
C ASP A 363 -2.40 -32.50 13.37
N THR A 364 -2.98 -31.44 13.95
CA THR A 364 -4.40 -31.02 13.73
C THR A 364 -4.58 -29.96 12.65
N MET A 365 -3.49 -29.55 11.98
CA MET A 365 -3.50 -28.47 10.98
C MET A 365 -2.77 -28.89 9.69
N ASP A 366 -3.10 -28.23 8.59
CA ASP A 366 -2.30 -28.32 7.38
C ASP A 366 -0.94 -27.62 7.55
N HIS A 367 0.14 -28.26 7.09
CA HIS A 367 1.51 -27.76 7.26
C HIS A 367 1.75 -26.40 6.57
N LYS A 368 1.11 -26.09 5.43
CA LYS A 368 1.21 -24.78 4.78
C LYS A 368 0.65 -23.68 5.67
N HIS A 369 -0.47 -23.92 6.35
CA HIS A 369 -1.05 -23.00 7.31
C HIS A 369 -0.15 -22.82 8.54
N LEU A 370 0.46 -23.91 9.06
CA LEU A 370 1.46 -23.83 10.12
C LEU A 370 2.66 -22.95 9.72
N TYR A 371 3.25 -23.17 8.54
CA TYR A 371 4.36 -22.38 8.03
C TYR A 371 3.98 -20.90 7.81
N GLN A 372 2.75 -20.63 7.36
CA GLN A 372 2.23 -19.28 7.15
C GLN A 372 2.12 -18.50 8.47
N VAL A 373 1.53 -19.07 9.52
CA VAL A 373 1.42 -18.39 10.83
C VAL A 373 2.79 -18.21 11.47
N ALA A 374 3.69 -19.20 11.35
CA ALA A 374 5.05 -19.08 11.85
C ALA A 374 5.82 -17.96 11.16
N ALA A 375 5.72 -17.83 9.83
CA ALA A 375 6.33 -16.72 9.09
C ALA A 375 5.76 -15.35 9.53
N VAL A 376 4.44 -15.23 9.69
CA VAL A 376 3.80 -14.01 10.20
C VAL A 376 4.29 -13.67 11.61
N ALA A 377 4.37 -14.65 12.51
CA ALA A 377 4.89 -14.45 13.87
C ALA A 377 6.36 -13.98 13.85
N VAL A 378 7.23 -14.62 13.06
CA VAL A 378 8.64 -14.24 12.85
C VAL A 378 8.78 -12.81 12.32
N LEU A 379 7.91 -12.39 11.40
CA LEU A 379 7.88 -11.02 10.86
C LEU A 379 7.39 -10.00 11.90
N CYS A 380 6.39 -10.35 12.71
CA CYS A 380 5.92 -9.47 13.80
C CYS A 380 6.98 -9.26 14.89
N VAL A 381 7.75 -10.29 15.26
CA VAL A 381 8.75 -10.21 16.37
C VAL A 381 10.14 -9.74 15.93
N GLN A 382 10.29 -9.14 14.74
CA GLN A 382 11.58 -8.62 14.28
C GLN A 382 12.17 -7.57 15.26
N PRO A 383 13.48 -7.59 15.55
CA PRO A 383 14.08 -6.61 16.47
C PRO A 383 13.92 -5.16 15.99
N GLU A 384 14.15 -4.93 14.70
CA GLU A 384 14.02 -3.62 14.06
C GLU A 384 12.55 -3.35 13.66
N PRO A 385 11.90 -2.28 14.18
CA PRO A 385 10.49 -1.98 13.91
C PRO A 385 10.13 -1.81 12.44
N SER A 386 11.05 -1.29 11.62
CA SER A 386 10.80 -1.08 10.18
C SER A 386 10.72 -2.37 9.36
N TYR A 387 11.19 -3.50 9.89
CA TYR A 387 11.00 -4.84 9.29
C TYR A 387 9.71 -5.53 9.74
N ARG A 388 8.98 -4.98 10.72
CA ARG A 388 7.68 -5.52 11.12
C ARG A 388 6.60 -5.08 10.11
N PRO A 389 5.68 -5.97 9.69
CA PRO A 389 4.59 -5.66 8.76
C PRO A 389 3.61 -4.62 9.31
N LEU A 390 2.67 -4.11 8.50
CA LEU A 390 1.50 -3.40 9.04
C LEU A 390 0.54 -4.42 9.66
N ILE A 391 -0.24 -3.99 10.66
CA ILE A 391 -1.22 -4.89 11.28
C ILE A 391 -2.30 -5.32 10.28
N THR A 392 -2.63 -4.50 9.28
CA THR A 392 -3.48 -4.90 8.13
C THR A 392 -2.88 -6.07 7.32
N ASP A 393 -1.58 -6.10 7.07
CA ASP A 393 -0.93 -7.20 6.32
C ASP A 393 -0.98 -8.51 7.13
N VAL A 394 -0.77 -8.40 8.44
CA VAL A 394 -0.88 -9.49 9.41
C VAL A 394 -2.31 -10.02 9.46
N LEU A 395 -3.30 -9.13 9.55
CA LEU A 395 -4.72 -9.46 9.51
C LEU A 395 -5.09 -10.20 8.22
N HIS A 396 -4.72 -9.67 7.06
CA HIS A 396 -4.95 -10.32 5.77
C HIS A 396 -4.24 -11.69 5.65
N SER A 397 -3.08 -11.84 6.28
CA SER A 397 -2.35 -13.12 6.32
C SER A 397 -3.01 -14.18 7.22
N LEU A 398 -3.88 -13.78 8.17
CA LEU A 398 -4.63 -14.67 9.05
C LEU A 398 -6.04 -15.01 8.54
N VAL A 399 -6.67 -14.14 7.75
CA VAL A 399 -8.04 -14.33 7.21
C VAL A 399 -8.25 -15.71 6.52
N PRO A 400 -7.35 -16.23 5.66
CA PRO A 400 -7.55 -17.50 4.97
C PRO A 400 -7.57 -18.74 5.89
N LEU A 401 -7.14 -18.61 7.15
CA LEU A 401 -6.88 -19.72 8.07
C LEU A 401 -8.11 -20.12 8.90
N VAL A 402 -9.18 -19.32 8.85
CA VAL A 402 -10.41 -19.49 9.63
C VAL A 402 -11.56 -19.86 8.69
N PRO A 403 -12.07 -21.10 8.72
CA PRO A 403 -13.16 -21.53 7.84
C PRO A 403 -14.43 -20.69 8.02
N VAL A 404 -14.96 -20.14 6.93
CA VAL A 404 -16.23 -19.40 6.93
C VAL A 404 -17.38 -20.35 7.24
N THR A 405 -18.10 -20.12 8.34
CA THR A 405 -19.18 -21.01 8.79
C THR A 405 -20.42 -20.89 7.90
N ASN A 406 -21.13 -22.02 7.71
CA ASN A 406 -22.08 -22.24 6.61
C ASN A 406 -23.36 -21.38 6.58
N GLN A 407 -23.55 -20.40 7.47
CA GLN A 407 -24.75 -19.54 7.47
C GLN A 407 -24.84 -18.63 6.23
N LEU A 408 -23.72 -18.21 5.65
CA LEU A 408 -23.71 -17.30 4.49
C LEU A 408 -24.15 -17.96 3.17
N ARG A 409 -24.04 -19.30 3.02
CA ARG A 409 -24.45 -19.99 1.79
C ARG A 409 -25.95 -19.89 1.51
N LEU A 410 -26.80 -19.88 2.54
CA LEU A 410 -28.25 -19.70 2.37
C LEU A 410 -28.58 -18.30 1.82
N ILE A 411 -27.85 -17.26 2.25
CA ILE A 411 -28.09 -15.87 1.84
C ILE A 411 -27.68 -15.66 0.38
N MET A 412 -26.55 -16.24 -0.04
CA MET A 412 -26.13 -16.22 -1.45
C MET A 412 -27.09 -16.99 -2.37
N ALA A 413 -27.54 -18.18 -1.97
CA ALA A 413 -28.54 -18.94 -2.73
C ALA A 413 -29.87 -18.17 -2.90
N SER A 414 -30.32 -17.51 -1.83
CA SER A 414 -31.53 -16.67 -1.85
C SER A 414 -31.39 -15.45 -2.76
N SER A 415 -30.17 -14.91 -2.88
CA SER A 415 -29.89 -13.74 -3.72
C SER A 415 -29.84 -14.08 -5.21
N MET A 416 -29.30 -15.24 -5.60
CA MET A 416 -29.26 -15.65 -7.01
C MET A 416 -30.64 -15.96 -7.60
N LEU A 417 -31.58 -16.45 -6.78
CA LEU A 417 -32.98 -16.68 -7.21
C LEU A 417 -33.78 -15.38 -7.41
N SER A 418 -33.25 -14.22 -7.01
CA SER A 418 -33.92 -12.92 -7.11
C SER A 418 -33.72 -12.21 -8.46
N LEU A 419 -32.71 -12.62 -9.25
CA LEU A 419 -32.31 -11.95 -10.50
C LEU A 419 -32.65 -12.73 -11.78
N GLY A 420 -33.26 -13.92 -11.67
CA GLY A 420 -33.61 -14.78 -12.80
C GLY A 420 -35.11 -14.89 -13.03
N SER A 421 -35.78 -13.84 -13.53
CA SER A 421 -37.19 -13.92 -13.94
C SER A 421 -37.62 -12.85 -14.96
N THR A 422 -37.34 -13.11 -16.25
CA THR A 422 -38.24 -12.74 -17.35
C THR A 422 -37.94 -13.62 -18.57
N SER A 423 -38.97 -13.92 -19.37
CA SER A 423 -38.92 -14.72 -20.61
C SER A 423 -38.15 -16.05 -20.58
N LEU A 424 -38.83 -17.15 -20.22
CA LEU A 424 -39.28 -18.19 -21.16
C LEU A 424 -39.95 -19.36 -20.41
N LEU A 425 -41.10 -19.82 -20.90
CA LEU A 425 -41.73 -21.10 -20.52
C LEU A 425 -41.54 -22.07 -21.70
N PRO A 426 -41.36 -23.37 -21.43
CA PRO A 426 -42.55 -24.24 -21.46
C PRO A 426 -42.65 -25.29 -20.34
N ARG A 427 -43.92 -25.50 -19.96
CA ARG A 427 -44.65 -26.67 -19.42
C ARG A 427 -43.99 -28.02 -19.05
N ASP A 428 -44.64 -28.63 -18.05
CA ASP A 428 -44.96 -30.08 -17.86
C ASP A 428 -43.88 -31.09 -17.37
N ILE A 429 -43.99 -31.56 -16.10
CA ILE A 429 -44.46 -32.93 -15.73
C ILE A 429 -44.26 -33.30 -14.23
N ASN A 430 -45.28 -33.99 -13.68
CA ASN A 430 -45.39 -34.82 -12.45
C ASN A 430 -44.78 -34.41 -11.09
N LYS A 431 -45.67 -34.42 -10.09
CA LYS A 431 -45.40 -34.91 -8.73
C LYS A 431 -45.59 -36.43 -8.72
N ASP A 432 -44.76 -37.18 -7.98
CA ASP A 432 -45.19 -38.17 -6.96
C ASP A 432 -44.05 -39.06 -6.45
N LYS A 433 -44.31 -39.71 -5.30
CA LYS A 433 -43.43 -40.64 -4.55
C LYS A 433 -42.30 -39.93 -3.75
N LEU A 434 -41.83 -40.46 -2.61
CA LEU A 434 -42.11 -41.76 -1.96
C LEU A 434 -42.34 -41.58 -0.43
N LYS A 435 -42.97 -42.57 0.21
CA LYS A 435 -43.44 -42.52 1.61
C LYS A 435 -42.37 -42.90 2.65
N LEU A 436 -42.65 -42.50 3.89
CA LEU A 436 -41.97 -42.90 5.13
C LEU A 436 -42.03 -44.42 5.40
N GLY A 437 -41.05 -44.93 6.16
CA GLY A 437 -41.09 -46.23 6.86
C GLY A 437 -40.74 -46.03 8.34
N THR A 438 -41.28 -46.89 9.23
CA THR A 438 -41.30 -46.63 10.69
C THR A 438 -41.13 -47.88 11.56
N SER A 439 -40.20 -47.86 12.52
CA SER A 439 -40.22 -48.70 13.74
C SER A 439 -39.08 -48.32 14.71
N GLY A 440 -39.35 -48.15 16.02
CA GLY A 440 -38.30 -47.98 17.05
C GLY A 440 -38.70 -47.09 18.24
N SER A 441 -38.36 -47.50 19.47
CA SER A 441 -38.95 -46.96 20.71
C SER A 441 -38.08 -47.31 21.93
N SER A 442 -38.05 -46.60 23.07
CA SER A 442 -38.55 -45.28 23.55
C SER A 442 -38.07 -45.14 25.04
N PRO A 443 -38.57 -44.26 25.94
CA PRO A 443 -39.35 -43.02 25.84
C PRO A 443 -38.69 -41.83 26.63
N PHE A 444 -39.46 -40.76 26.92
CA PHE A 444 -39.12 -39.60 27.80
C PHE A 444 -38.02 -38.64 27.26
N LEU A 445 -38.04 -37.31 27.50
CA LEU A 445 -38.91 -36.43 28.30
C LEU A 445 -39.54 -35.31 27.42
N LYS A 446 -40.66 -34.71 27.86
CA LYS A 446 -41.27 -33.53 27.19
C LYS A 446 -40.62 -32.23 27.66
N ALA A 447 -40.16 -31.39 26.72
CA ALA A 447 -39.87 -29.97 26.94
C ALA A 447 -40.77 -29.11 26.02
N LYS A 448 -41.23 -27.95 26.51
CA LYS A 448 -42.19 -27.10 25.76
C LYS A 448 -41.49 -26.28 24.68
N SER A 449 -42.06 -26.26 23.48
CA SER A 449 -41.64 -25.37 22.39
C SER A 449 -41.91 -23.90 22.75
N PHE A 450 -40.87 -23.14 23.03
CA PHE A 450 -40.93 -21.67 22.97
C PHE A 450 -40.71 -21.22 21.52
N SER A 451 -41.72 -20.56 20.95
CA SER A 451 -41.65 -19.92 19.64
C SER A 451 -40.66 -18.75 19.68
N ARG A 452 -39.40 -19.02 19.29
CA ARG A 452 -38.29 -18.05 19.34
C ARG A 452 -38.46 -16.97 18.27
N VAL A 453 -39.07 -15.84 18.66
CA VAL A 453 -39.08 -14.62 17.85
C VAL A 453 -37.64 -14.19 17.60
N THR A 454 -37.17 -14.42 16.37
CA THR A 454 -35.77 -14.20 16.01
C THR A 454 -35.58 -12.74 15.64
N MET A 455 -35.22 -11.93 16.64
CA MET A 455 -34.71 -10.56 16.43
C MET A 455 -33.40 -10.62 15.64
N THR A 456 -33.48 -10.67 14.32
CA THR A 456 -32.34 -10.49 13.43
C THR A 456 -31.82 -9.07 13.57
N VAL A 457 -30.83 -8.86 14.45
CA VAL A 457 -30.03 -7.65 14.47
C VAL A 457 -29.29 -7.60 13.14
N ALA A 458 -29.79 -6.78 12.22
CA ALA A 458 -29.20 -6.57 10.91
C ALA A 458 -27.88 -5.79 11.05
N VAL A 459 -26.81 -6.51 11.41
CA VAL A 459 -25.44 -6.09 11.13
C VAL A 459 -25.39 -5.85 9.63
N LYS A 460 -25.30 -4.57 9.24
CA LYS A 460 -25.08 -4.24 7.82
C LYS A 460 -23.66 -4.71 7.50
N PRO A 461 -23.47 -5.69 6.59
CA PRO A 461 -22.13 -6.11 6.21
C PRO A 461 -21.34 -4.91 5.69
N SER A 462 -20.02 -4.97 5.78
CA SER A 462 -19.20 -3.89 5.23
C SER A 462 -19.50 -3.77 3.74
N ARG A 463 -19.67 -2.55 3.23
CA ARG A 463 -19.88 -2.30 1.79
C ARG A 463 -18.70 -2.78 0.92
N PHE A 464 -17.59 -3.14 1.57
CA PHE A 464 -16.34 -3.60 0.97
C PHE A 464 -15.96 -5.03 1.41
N GLU A 465 -16.84 -5.74 2.14
CA GLU A 465 -16.57 -7.10 2.66
C GLU A 465 -16.32 -8.15 1.57
N SER A 466 -16.82 -7.89 0.36
CA SER A 466 -16.62 -8.71 -0.84
C SER A 466 -15.41 -8.30 -1.70
N ILE A 467 -14.65 -7.27 -1.32
CA ILE A 467 -13.47 -6.83 -2.08
C ILE A 467 -12.27 -7.68 -1.68
N THR A 468 -11.85 -8.57 -2.58
CA THR A 468 -10.66 -9.40 -2.42
C THR A 468 -9.38 -8.60 -2.65
N MET A 469 -8.33 -8.89 -1.87
CA MET A 469 -6.98 -8.38 -2.11
C MET A 469 -6.49 -8.76 -3.52
N ALA A 470 -5.95 -7.79 -4.26
CA ALA A 470 -5.38 -8.01 -5.58
C ALA A 470 -4.03 -8.77 -5.49
N PRO A 471 -3.68 -9.60 -6.49
CA PRO A 471 -2.34 -10.21 -6.53
C PRO A 471 -1.25 -9.14 -6.78
N PRO A 472 -0.04 -9.32 -6.23
CA PRO A 472 1.07 -8.38 -6.45
C PRO A 472 1.56 -8.41 -7.90
N ASP A 473 2.03 -7.26 -8.40
CA ASP A 473 2.56 -7.15 -9.77
C ASP A 473 3.89 -7.90 -9.94
N PRO A 474 4.03 -8.79 -10.94
CA PRO A 474 5.24 -9.60 -11.14
C PRO A 474 6.53 -8.83 -11.47
N ILE A 475 6.48 -7.54 -11.80
CA ILE A 475 7.65 -6.70 -12.11
C ILE A 475 7.99 -5.80 -10.91
N LEU A 476 6.98 -5.29 -10.19
CA LEU A 476 7.21 -4.50 -8.98
C LEU A 476 7.82 -5.34 -7.85
N GLY A 477 7.34 -6.57 -7.63
CA GLY A 477 7.89 -7.47 -6.60
C GLY A 477 9.37 -7.81 -6.82
N VAL A 478 9.84 -7.86 -8.08
CA VAL A 478 11.27 -8.04 -8.41
C VAL A 478 12.10 -6.83 -7.96
N SER A 479 11.53 -5.62 -8.02
CA SER A 479 12.19 -4.39 -7.57
C SER A 479 12.23 -4.26 -6.05
N GLU A 480 11.26 -4.85 -5.34
CA GLU A 480 11.23 -4.90 -3.88
C GLU A 480 12.21 -5.93 -3.34
N ALA A 481 12.25 -7.12 -3.93
CA ALA A 481 13.22 -8.16 -3.58
C ALA A 481 14.67 -7.69 -3.82
N PHE A 482 14.95 -7.01 -4.94
CA PHE A 482 16.26 -6.38 -5.19
C PHE A 482 16.65 -5.33 -4.15
N LYS A 483 15.70 -4.59 -3.57
CA LYS A 483 15.97 -3.60 -2.52
C LYS A 483 16.28 -4.25 -1.17
N ALA A 484 15.63 -5.37 -0.86
CA ALA A 484 15.83 -6.11 0.40
C ALA A 484 17.16 -6.88 0.45
N ASP A 485 17.70 -7.28 -0.70
CA ASP A 485 19.00 -7.95 -0.81
C ASP A 485 20.17 -7.03 -0.40
N THR A 486 21.18 -7.58 0.26
CA THR A 486 22.39 -6.87 0.71
C THR A 486 23.66 -7.26 -0.06
N ASN A 487 23.60 -8.21 -0.99
CA ASN A 487 24.77 -8.65 -1.75
C ASN A 487 25.31 -7.53 -2.69
N GLU A 488 26.61 -7.25 -2.65
CA GLU A 488 27.28 -6.22 -3.46
C GLU A 488 27.32 -6.55 -4.97
N MET A 489 27.16 -7.82 -5.34
CA MET A 489 27.16 -8.28 -6.72
C MET A 489 25.77 -8.27 -7.39
N LYS A 490 24.69 -7.98 -6.64
CA LYS A 490 23.31 -8.06 -7.12
C LYS A 490 23.03 -7.17 -8.34
N LEU A 491 22.19 -7.65 -9.26
CA LEU A 491 21.81 -6.94 -10.49
C LEU A 491 20.28 -6.81 -10.60
N ASN A 492 19.78 -5.60 -10.93
CA ASN A 492 18.37 -5.40 -11.28
C ASN A 492 18.18 -5.36 -12.80
N LEU A 493 17.94 -6.53 -13.38
CA LEU A 493 17.62 -6.69 -14.79
C LEU A 493 16.11 -6.86 -15.02
N GLY A 494 15.28 -6.73 -13.99
CA GLY A 494 13.82 -6.80 -14.08
C GLY A 494 13.19 -5.51 -14.63
N VAL A 495 13.76 -4.35 -14.27
CA VAL A 495 13.18 -3.03 -14.61
C VAL A 495 13.64 -2.54 -15.98
N GLY A 496 12.68 -2.31 -16.88
CA GLY A 496 12.90 -1.69 -18.19
C GLY A 496 13.10 -0.18 -18.14
N ALA A 497 14.18 0.28 -17.50
CA ALA A 497 14.58 1.68 -17.42
C ALA A 497 16.10 1.82 -17.54
N TYR A 498 16.56 2.74 -18.38
CA TYR A 498 17.98 2.94 -18.69
C TYR A 498 18.81 3.41 -17.49
N ARG A 499 20.07 2.98 -17.41
CA ARG A 499 21.04 3.32 -16.37
C ARG A 499 22.39 3.76 -16.95
N THR A 500 23.17 4.47 -16.13
CA THR A 500 24.60 4.67 -16.32
C THR A 500 25.40 3.41 -15.98
N GLU A 501 26.72 3.40 -16.19
CA GLU A 501 27.59 2.27 -15.83
C GLU A 501 27.66 2.05 -14.30
N GLU A 502 27.49 3.12 -13.51
CA GLU A 502 27.34 3.10 -12.04
C GLU A 502 25.91 2.70 -11.60
N LEU A 503 25.11 2.17 -12.54
CA LEU A 503 23.74 1.69 -12.38
C LEU A 503 22.75 2.75 -11.85
N GLN A 504 23.05 4.05 -12.05
CA GLN A 504 22.19 5.15 -11.60
C GLN A 504 21.12 5.53 -12.64
N PRO A 505 19.96 6.09 -12.22
CA PRO A 505 18.97 6.63 -13.14
C PRO A 505 19.56 7.75 -14.00
N TYR A 506 19.48 7.61 -15.33
CA TYR A 506 19.97 8.63 -16.25
C TYR A 506 18.88 9.64 -16.61
N VAL A 507 19.21 10.94 -16.51
CA VAL A 507 18.40 12.05 -17.01
C VAL A 507 19.17 12.72 -18.14
N LEU A 508 18.55 12.77 -19.32
CA LEU A 508 19.10 13.38 -20.54
C LEU A 508 19.38 14.87 -20.32
N ASN A 509 20.42 15.40 -20.94
CA ASN A 509 20.80 16.80 -20.81
C ASN A 509 19.82 17.72 -21.55
N VAL A 510 19.25 17.27 -22.67
CA VAL A 510 18.18 17.98 -23.38
C VAL A 510 16.92 18.15 -22.52
N VAL A 511 16.65 17.20 -21.61
CA VAL A 511 15.53 17.29 -20.64
C VAL A 511 15.83 18.33 -19.58
N LYS A 512 17.02 18.30 -18.96
CA LYS A 512 17.46 19.33 -17.98
C LYS A 512 17.40 20.73 -18.58
N LYS A 513 17.83 20.88 -19.84
CA LYS A 513 17.75 22.12 -20.62
C LYS A 513 16.30 22.59 -20.81
N ALA A 514 15.38 21.67 -21.13
CA ALA A 514 13.95 22.00 -21.24
C ALA A 514 13.33 22.43 -19.89
N GLU A 515 13.72 21.78 -18.79
CA GLU A 515 13.22 22.12 -17.44
C GLU A 515 13.74 23.48 -16.96
N ASN A 516 15.03 23.78 -17.16
CA ASN A 516 15.61 25.09 -16.85
C ASN A 516 14.90 26.20 -17.66
N LEU A 517 14.69 25.97 -18.96
CA LEU A 517 13.98 26.91 -19.85
C LEU A 517 12.52 27.15 -19.41
N MET A 518 11.84 26.15 -18.85
CA MET A 518 10.49 26.30 -18.27
C MET A 518 10.50 27.10 -16.96
N LEU A 519 11.56 26.96 -16.14
CA LEU A 519 11.74 27.74 -14.91
C LEU A 519 12.08 29.21 -15.22
N GLU A 520 13.00 29.46 -16.15
CA GLU A 520 13.40 30.80 -16.61
C GLU A 520 12.22 31.58 -17.21
N ARG A 521 11.33 30.91 -17.94
CA ARG A 521 10.08 31.49 -18.48
C ARG A 521 9.00 31.76 -17.42
N GLY A 522 9.14 31.23 -16.21
CA GLY A 522 8.11 31.32 -15.17
C GLY A 522 6.82 30.55 -15.51
N ASP A 523 6.93 29.42 -16.22
CA ASP A 523 5.78 28.69 -16.78
C ASP A 523 4.75 28.28 -15.72
N ASN A 524 3.53 28.83 -15.83
CA ASN A 524 2.43 28.63 -14.87
C ASN A 524 1.99 27.15 -14.74
N LYS A 525 1.20 26.84 -13.72
CA LYS A 525 0.69 25.47 -13.46
C LYS A 525 -0.82 25.35 -13.62
N GLU A 526 -1.39 26.13 -14.55
CA GLU A 526 -2.82 26.13 -14.83
C GLU A 526 -3.31 24.83 -15.49
N TYR A 527 -4.62 24.60 -15.40
CA TYR A 527 -5.29 23.46 -16.03
C TYR A 527 -5.15 23.46 -17.56
N LEU A 528 -4.60 22.37 -18.11
CA LEU A 528 -4.62 22.13 -19.55
C LEU A 528 -6.05 21.87 -20.08
N PRO A 529 -6.30 22.08 -21.38
CA PRO A 529 -7.46 21.50 -22.06
C PRO A 529 -7.54 19.99 -21.83
N ILE A 530 -8.74 19.40 -21.93
CA ILE A 530 -8.98 17.96 -21.71
C ILE A 530 -8.14 17.09 -22.67
N GLU A 531 -7.86 17.60 -23.87
CA GLU A 531 -6.99 16.93 -24.85
C GLU A 531 -5.48 17.10 -24.61
N GLY A 532 -5.08 17.90 -23.62
CA GLY A 532 -3.69 18.22 -23.31
C GLY A 532 -3.14 19.47 -23.97
N LEU A 533 -1.82 19.61 -23.95
CA LEU A 533 -1.10 20.76 -24.50
C LEU A 533 -1.08 20.71 -26.04
N ALA A 534 -1.59 21.75 -26.70
CA ALA A 534 -1.70 21.78 -28.17
C ALA A 534 -0.35 21.62 -28.89
N ALA A 535 0.72 22.24 -28.37
CA ALA A 535 2.07 22.10 -28.93
C ALA A 535 2.60 20.65 -28.83
N PHE A 536 2.35 19.97 -27.71
CA PHE A 536 2.66 18.55 -27.53
C PHE A 536 1.86 17.67 -28.50
N ASN A 537 0.53 17.88 -28.59
CA ASN A 537 -0.34 17.10 -29.48
C ASN A 537 0.04 17.24 -30.96
N LYS A 538 0.57 18.41 -31.38
CA LYS A 538 1.15 18.59 -32.71
C LYS A 538 2.45 17.79 -32.85
N ALA A 539 3.42 18.05 -31.98
CA ALA A 539 4.76 17.47 -32.06
C ALA A 539 4.76 15.92 -31.98
N THR A 540 3.92 15.32 -31.12
CA THR A 540 3.82 13.86 -30.97
C THR A 540 3.29 13.16 -32.22
N ALA A 541 2.33 13.78 -32.92
CA ALA A 541 1.77 13.25 -34.16
C ALA A 541 2.73 13.45 -35.35
N GLU A 542 3.33 14.64 -35.47
CA GLU A 542 4.31 14.94 -36.51
C GLU A 542 5.59 14.10 -36.40
N LEU A 543 6.02 13.75 -35.18
CA LEU A 543 7.12 12.81 -34.93
C LEU A 543 6.80 11.37 -35.36
N LEU A 544 5.57 10.92 -35.11
CA LEU A 544 5.15 9.56 -35.39
C LEU A 544 4.96 9.33 -36.90
N PHE A 545 4.11 10.13 -37.53
CA PHE A 545 3.73 9.96 -38.93
C PHE A 545 4.65 10.68 -39.91
N GLY A 546 5.46 11.64 -39.43
CA GLY A 546 6.20 12.57 -40.27
C GLY A 546 5.35 13.79 -40.63
N ALA A 547 5.86 15.01 -40.41
CA ALA A 547 5.13 16.26 -40.66
C ALA A 547 4.70 16.48 -42.13
N GLY A 548 5.25 15.72 -43.07
CA GLY A 548 4.88 15.71 -44.49
C GLY A 548 3.70 14.80 -44.85
N HIS A 549 3.37 13.81 -44.01
CA HIS A 549 2.50 12.68 -44.38
C HIS A 549 1.04 13.10 -44.62
N PRO A 550 0.32 12.52 -45.61
CA PRO A 550 -1.07 12.88 -45.94
C PRO A 550 -2.00 12.92 -44.73
N VAL A 551 -1.99 11.91 -43.84
CA VAL A 551 -2.84 11.89 -42.62
C VAL A 551 -2.69 13.14 -41.73
N ILE A 552 -1.52 13.78 -41.71
CA ILE A 552 -1.25 15.02 -40.98
C ILE A 552 -1.78 16.22 -41.77
N LYS A 553 -1.47 16.32 -43.07
CA LYS A 553 -1.91 17.43 -43.93
C LYS A 553 -3.45 17.49 -44.06
N GLU A 554 -4.07 16.33 -44.16
CA GLU A 554 -5.52 16.11 -44.26
C GLU A 554 -6.21 16.14 -42.88
N GLN A 555 -5.48 16.40 -41.79
CA GLN A 555 -5.98 16.50 -40.41
C GLN A 555 -6.75 15.26 -39.92
N ARG A 556 -6.41 14.08 -40.44
CA ARG A 556 -7.10 12.80 -40.17
C ARG A 556 -6.68 12.11 -38.87
N VAL A 557 -5.80 12.72 -38.06
CA VAL A 557 -5.31 12.14 -36.80
C VAL A 557 -5.99 12.78 -35.58
N ALA A 558 -6.75 11.98 -34.84
CA ALA A 558 -7.34 12.36 -33.57
C ALA A 558 -6.36 12.17 -32.40
N THR A 559 -5.42 13.09 -32.23
CA THR A 559 -4.44 13.07 -31.12
C THR A 559 -4.99 13.71 -29.84
N ILE A 560 -4.93 12.99 -28.72
CA ILE A 560 -4.98 13.58 -27.37
C ILE A 560 -3.84 13.07 -26.47
N GLN A 561 -3.38 13.92 -25.56
CA GLN A 561 -2.38 13.57 -24.55
C GLN A 561 -2.95 12.57 -23.52
N GLY A 562 -2.23 11.47 -23.33
CA GLY A 562 -2.54 10.41 -22.37
C GLY A 562 -1.54 10.32 -21.22
N LEU A 563 -1.87 9.54 -20.19
CA LEU A 563 -0.98 9.24 -19.05
C LEU A 563 0.09 8.21 -19.44
N SER A 564 0.93 8.60 -20.40
CA SER A 564 1.85 7.76 -21.17
C SER A 564 1.15 6.62 -21.92
N GLY A 565 1.91 5.70 -22.51
CA GLY A 565 1.36 4.56 -23.26
C GLY A 565 0.30 3.80 -22.47
N THR A 566 0.50 3.56 -21.17
CA THR A 566 -0.49 2.93 -20.27
C THR A 566 -1.83 3.67 -20.22
N GLY A 567 -1.80 5.00 -20.10
CA GLY A 567 -3.02 5.82 -20.14
C GLY A 567 -3.65 5.85 -21.53
N SER A 568 -2.83 5.95 -22.57
CA SER A 568 -3.26 5.92 -23.98
C SER A 568 -3.96 4.61 -24.36
N LEU A 569 -3.41 3.47 -23.93
CA LEU A 569 -4.03 2.14 -24.04
C LEU A 569 -5.36 2.07 -23.29
N ARG A 570 -5.45 2.66 -22.07
CA ARG A 570 -6.69 2.63 -21.27
C ARG A 570 -7.80 3.53 -21.85
N LEU A 571 -7.43 4.66 -22.49
CA LEU A 571 -8.32 5.52 -23.26
C LEU A 571 -8.83 4.80 -24.52
N ALA A 572 -7.93 4.17 -25.27
CA ALA A 572 -8.25 3.37 -26.44
C ALA A 572 -9.21 2.22 -26.08
N ALA A 573 -8.92 1.43 -25.05
CA ALA A 573 -9.79 0.33 -24.60
C ALA A 573 -11.20 0.81 -24.19
N ALA A 574 -11.32 2.00 -23.58
CA ALA A 574 -12.62 2.62 -23.28
C ALA A 574 -13.33 3.27 -24.49
N LEU A 575 -12.61 3.50 -25.61
CA LEU A 575 -13.20 3.88 -26.89
C LEU A 575 -13.70 2.63 -27.62
N ILE A 576 -12.94 1.53 -27.57
CA ILE A 576 -13.30 0.21 -28.11
C ILE A 576 -14.56 -0.32 -27.43
N GLU A 577 -14.60 -0.43 -26.09
CA GLU A 577 -15.79 -0.89 -25.35
C GLU A 577 -17.07 -0.11 -25.71
N ARG A 578 -16.94 1.20 -25.94
CA ARG A 578 -18.08 2.11 -26.15
C ARG A 578 -18.59 2.16 -27.59
N TYR A 579 -17.72 2.03 -28.58
CA TYR A 579 -18.06 2.23 -30.00
C TYR A 579 -17.89 0.98 -30.86
N PHE A 580 -17.20 -0.04 -30.36
CA PHE A 580 -17.01 -1.35 -30.99
C PHE A 580 -17.38 -2.46 -29.98
N PRO A 581 -18.61 -2.43 -29.39
CA PRO A 581 -18.98 -3.34 -28.31
C PRO A 581 -18.93 -4.81 -28.76
N GLY A 582 -18.15 -5.62 -28.06
CA GLY A 582 -17.92 -7.03 -28.40
C GLY A 582 -16.79 -7.28 -29.40
N ALA A 583 -16.21 -6.24 -30.01
CA ALA A 583 -15.01 -6.39 -30.84
C ALA A 583 -13.84 -6.89 -29.98
N LYS A 584 -13.04 -7.79 -30.55
CA LYS A 584 -11.96 -8.49 -29.85
C LYS A 584 -10.63 -7.78 -30.07
N VAL A 585 -9.81 -7.67 -29.02
CA VAL A 585 -8.39 -7.28 -29.15
C VAL A 585 -7.54 -8.56 -29.15
N VAL A 586 -6.79 -8.81 -30.22
CA VAL A 586 -5.86 -9.94 -30.31
C VAL A 586 -4.45 -9.42 -30.03
N ILE A 587 -3.74 -10.03 -29.08
CA ILE A 587 -2.43 -9.58 -28.57
C ILE A 587 -1.35 -10.65 -28.79
N SER A 588 -0.07 -10.29 -28.82
CA SER A 588 1.01 -11.27 -28.98
C SER A 588 1.13 -12.25 -27.81
N SER A 589 1.56 -13.48 -28.09
CA SER A 589 1.95 -14.48 -27.09
C SER A 589 3.47 -14.74 -27.12
N PRO A 590 4.23 -14.31 -26.09
CA PRO A 590 3.85 -13.44 -24.99
C PRO A 590 3.75 -11.96 -25.41
N THR A 591 3.25 -11.09 -24.52
CA THR A 591 3.22 -9.62 -24.68
C THR A 591 3.48 -8.94 -23.33
N TRP A 592 3.64 -7.61 -23.30
CA TRP A 592 3.70 -6.83 -22.06
C TRP A 592 2.51 -7.16 -21.15
N GLY A 593 2.77 -7.76 -19.99
CA GLY A 593 1.73 -8.43 -19.18
C GLY A 593 0.55 -7.55 -18.77
N ASN A 594 0.75 -6.23 -18.65
CA ASN A 594 -0.30 -5.30 -18.29
C ASN A 594 -1.32 -5.02 -19.41
N HIS A 595 -1.07 -5.44 -20.67
CA HIS A 595 -2.11 -5.42 -21.72
C HIS A 595 -3.35 -6.18 -21.28
N LYS A 596 -3.18 -7.40 -20.75
CA LYS A 596 -4.26 -8.26 -20.25
C LYS A 596 -5.07 -7.55 -19.16
N ASN A 597 -4.39 -6.89 -18.22
CA ASN A 597 -5.03 -6.11 -17.16
C ASN A 597 -5.86 -4.94 -17.70
N ILE A 598 -5.32 -4.18 -18.67
CA ILE A 598 -6.00 -3.02 -19.27
C ILE A 598 -7.29 -3.45 -19.99
N PHE A 599 -7.25 -4.51 -20.79
CA PHE A 599 -8.44 -4.97 -21.52
C PHE A 599 -9.46 -5.68 -20.59
N ASN A 600 -9.01 -6.42 -19.58
CA ASN A 600 -9.88 -6.99 -18.54
C ASN A 600 -10.64 -5.89 -17.77
N ASP A 601 -9.95 -4.86 -17.26
CA ASP A 601 -10.56 -3.75 -16.53
C ASP A 601 -11.48 -2.89 -17.44
N ALA A 602 -11.09 -2.72 -18.70
CA ALA A 602 -11.92 -2.06 -19.71
C ALA A 602 -13.08 -2.94 -20.23
N LYS A 603 -13.18 -4.21 -19.81
CA LYS A 603 -14.17 -5.20 -20.27
C LYS A 603 -14.16 -5.45 -21.79
N VAL A 604 -13.01 -5.22 -22.44
CA VAL A 604 -12.81 -5.51 -23.86
C VAL A 604 -12.42 -6.98 -24.01
N PRO A 605 -13.16 -7.80 -24.77
CA PRO A 605 -12.77 -9.19 -25.04
C PRO A 605 -11.40 -9.26 -25.69
N TRP A 606 -10.54 -10.18 -25.25
CA TRP A 606 -9.24 -10.39 -25.87
C TRP A 606 -8.89 -11.86 -26.06
N SER A 607 -7.92 -12.14 -26.92
CA SER A 607 -7.21 -13.42 -27.01
C SER A 607 -5.80 -13.18 -27.52
N GLU A 608 -5.04 -14.25 -27.75
CA GLU A 608 -3.66 -14.15 -28.20
C GLU A 608 -3.48 -14.62 -29.66
N TYR A 609 -2.44 -14.14 -30.32
CA TYR A 609 -1.84 -14.72 -31.52
C TYR A 609 -0.41 -15.17 -31.19
N ARG A 610 0.05 -16.29 -31.77
CA ARG A 610 1.41 -16.80 -31.63
C ARG A 610 2.44 -15.78 -32.10
N TYR A 611 3.55 -15.67 -31.37
CA TYR A 611 4.59 -14.70 -31.68
C TYR A 611 6.00 -15.24 -31.37
N TYR A 612 6.21 -15.83 -30.19
CA TYR A 612 7.51 -16.40 -29.83
C TYR A 612 7.57 -17.92 -30.04
N ASP A 613 8.49 -18.39 -30.89
CA ASP A 613 8.85 -19.81 -30.91
C ASP A 613 9.99 -20.10 -29.90
N PRO A 614 9.75 -20.92 -28.86
CA PRO A 614 10.79 -21.32 -27.91
C PRO A 614 11.86 -22.25 -28.50
N LYS A 615 11.67 -22.83 -29.70
CA LYS A 615 12.68 -23.70 -30.33
C LYS A 615 13.75 -22.88 -31.05
N THR A 616 13.36 -21.87 -31.83
CA THR A 616 14.31 -20.96 -32.51
C THR A 616 14.70 -19.73 -31.69
N ILE A 617 14.03 -19.46 -30.56
CA ILE A 617 14.14 -18.20 -29.81
C ILE A 617 13.82 -17.00 -30.75
N GLY A 618 12.82 -17.20 -31.60
CA GLY A 618 12.52 -16.38 -32.78
C GLY A 618 11.03 -16.03 -32.93
N LEU A 619 10.69 -15.44 -34.08
CA LEU A 619 9.32 -15.09 -34.45
C LEU A 619 8.60 -16.31 -35.06
N ASP A 620 7.54 -16.82 -34.43
CA ASP A 620 6.59 -17.76 -35.06
C ASP A 620 5.73 -17.01 -36.07
N PHE A 621 6.32 -16.63 -37.20
CA PHE A 621 5.67 -15.77 -38.18
C PHE A 621 4.50 -16.46 -38.88
N GLU A 622 4.64 -17.75 -39.21
CA GLU A 622 3.56 -18.52 -39.84
C GLU A 622 2.41 -18.76 -38.84
N GLY A 623 2.70 -18.99 -37.55
CA GLY A 623 1.69 -19.04 -36.51
C GLY A 623 1.00 -17.69 -36.27
N MET A 624 1.75 -16.59 -36.27
CA MET A 624 1.21 -15.23 -36.17
C MET A 624 0.21 -14.93 -37.30
N ILE A 625 0.59 -15.21 -38.56
CA ILE A 625 -0.29 -14.98 -39.71
C ILE A 625 -1.52 -15.90 -39.69
N ALA A 626 -1.36 -17.17 -39.28
CA ALA A 626 -2.48 -18.09 -39.13
C ALA A 626 -3.50 -17.60 -38.09
N ASP A 627 -3.05 -17.25 -36.88
CA ASP A 627 -3.94 -16.81 -35.80
C ASP A 627 -4.64 -15.47 -36.12
N ILE A 628 -3.97 -14.57 -36.85
CA ILE A 628 -4.59 -13.32 -37.35
C ILE A 628 -5.61 -13.61 -38.47
N LYS A 629 -5.40 -14.65 -39.32
CA LYS A 629 -6.41 -15.11 -40.29
C LYS A 629 -7.61 -15.79 -39.63
N GLU A 630 -7.43 -16.51 -38.52
CA GLU A 630 -8.52 -17.13 -37.77
C GLU A 630 -9.29 -16.16 -36.87
N ALA A 631 -8.73 -14.98 -36.57
CA ALA A 631 -9.43 -13.96 -35.79
C ALA A 631 -10.75 -13.50 -36.45
N PRO A 632 -11.80 -13.18 -35.66
CA PRO A 632 -13.07 -12.65 -36.17
C PRO A 632 -12.86 -11.35 -36.95
N GLU A 633 -13.55 -11.20 -38.09
CA GLU A 633 -13.51 -9.97 -38.89
C GLU A 633 -13.80 -8.72 -38.05
N GLY A 634 -13.10 -7.60 -38.31
CA GLY A 634 -13.21 -6.39 -37.48
C GLY A 634 -12.52 -6.46 -36.12
N SER A 635 -11.68 -7.47 -35.86
CA SER A 635 -10.87 -7.53 -34.63
C SER A 635 -9.81 -6.44 -34.61
N PHE A 636 -9.49 -5.95 -33.42
CA PHE A 636 -8.35 -5.08 -33.18
C PHE A 636 -7.08 -5.92 -33.02
N ILE A 637 -6.08 -5.76 -33.88
CA ILE A 637 -4.80 -6.48 -33.76
C ILE A 637 -3.78 -5.58 -33.06
N LEU A 638 -3.43 -5.92 -31.82
CA LEU A 638 -2.47 -5.17 -31.02
C LEU A 638 -1.05 -5.56 -31.42
N LEU A 639 -0.30 -4.59 -31.95
CA LEU A 639 1.05 -4.72 -32.48
C LEU A 639 2.00 -3.87 -31.63
N HIS A 640 3.24 -4.32 -31.44
CA HIS A 640 4.30 -3.45 -30.89
C HIS A 640 4.99 -2.81 -32.09
N GLY A 641 5.09 -1.48 -32.14
CA GLY A 641 5.65 -0.79 -33.32
C GLY A 641 7.12 -1.12 -33.58
N CYS A 642 7.89 -1.28 -32.51
CA CYS A 642 9.29 -1.68 -32.48
C CYS A 642 9.69 -2.12 -31.04
N ALA A 643 10.80 -2.86 -30.92
CA ALA A 643 11.33 -3.45 -29.68
C ALA A 643 10.27 -4.17 -28.82
N HIS A 644 9.62 -5.19 -29.41
CA HIS A 644 8.55 -5.96 -28.80
C HIS A 644 8.87 -6.41 -27.36
N ASN A 645 7.97 -6.11 -26.43
CA ASN A 645 8.12 -6.43 -25.00
C ASN A 645 7.24 -7.66 -24.66
N PRO A 646 7.80 -8.79 -24.19
CA PRO A 646 9.12 -8.93 -23.55
C PRO A 646 10.28 -9.40 -24.45
N THR A 647 10.03 -9.85 -25.69
CA THR A 647 10.97 -10.72 -26.40
C THR A 647 12.20 -10.02 -27.01
N GLY A 648 12.09 -8.73 -27.34
CA GLY A 648 13.07 -8.02 -28.17
C GLY A 648 13.10 -8.50 -29.63
N ILE A 649 12.08 -9.20 -30.12
CA ILE A 649 12.01 -9.74 -31.49
C ILE A 649 10.96 -8.95 -32.26
N ASP A 650 11.36 -8.31 -33.35
CA ASP A 650 10.46 -7.55 -34.24
C ASP A 650 10.35 -8.24 -35.62
N PRO A 651 9.24 -8.09 -36.36
CA PRO A 651 9.14 -8.54 -37.76
C PRO A 651 10.04 -7.74 -38.70
N THR A 652 10.53 -8.37 -39.77
CA THR A 652 11.25 -7.68 -40.87
C THR A 652 10.30 -6.79 -41.69
N PRO A 653 10.79 -5.84 -42.51
CA PRO A 653 9.94 -5.02 -43.39
C PRO A 653 9.01 -5.85 -44.30
N GLU A 654 9.50 -6.98 -44.82
CA GLU A 654 8.74 -7.89 -45.69
C GLU A 654 7.67 -8.66 -44.89
N GLN A 655 7.92 -8.94 -43.62
CA GLN A 655 6.93 -9.50 -42.70
C GLN A 655 5.87 -8.46 -42.30
N TRP A 656 6.26 -7.20 -42.08
CA TRP A 656 5.31 -6.10 -41.84
C TRP A 656 4.36 -5.87 -43.02
N VAL A 657 4.85 -5.97 -44.26
CA VAL A 657 4.01 -5.96 -45.47
C VAL A 657 2.95 -7.06 -45.41
N LYS A 658 3.35 -8.31 -45.14
CA LYS A 658 2.42 -9.45 -45.02
C LYS A 658 1.43 -9.32 -43.83
N ILE A 659 1.86 -8.73 -42.70
CA ILE A 659 1.00 -8.45 -41.55
C ILE A 659 -0.06 -7.40 -41.92
N ALA A 660 0.32 -6.36 -42.67
CA ALA A 660 -0.62 -5.38 -43.21
C ALA A 660 -1.58 -6.01 -44.23
N ASP A 661 -1.09 -6.91 -45.10
CA ASP A 661 -1.92 -7.63 -46.08
C ASP A 661 -3.02 -8.45 -45.41
N VAL A 662 -2.70 -9.26 -44.38
CA VAL A 662 -3.72 -10.06 -43.67
C VAL A 662 -4.69 -9.19 -42.89
N ILE A 663 -4.22 -8.13 -42.22
CA ILE A 663 -5.10 -7.22 -41.47
C ILE A 663 -6.08 -6.51 -42.41
N GLN A 664 -5.63 -6.15 -43.62
CA GLN A 664 -6.46 -5.54 -44.66
C GLN A 664 -7.42 -6.56 -45.32
N GLU A 665 -6.96 -7.79 -45.63
CA GLU A 665 -7.77 -8.92 -46.12
C GLU A 665 -8.92 -9.26 -45.17
N LYS A 666 -8.64 -9.21 -43.87
CA LYS A 666 -9.57 -9.57 -42.78
C LYS A 666 -10.37 -8.38 -42.24
N ASN A 667 -10.26 -7.19 -42.84
CA ASN A 667 -10.95 -5.97 -42.39
C ASN A 667 -10.75 -5.72 -40.88
N HIS A 668 -9.54 -6.00 -40.39
CA HIS A 668 -9.14 -5.84 -38.99
C HIS A 668 -8.62 -4.42 -38.74
N ILE A 669 -8.70 -3.96 -37.50
CA ILE A 669 -8.26 -2.63 -37.09
C ILE A 669 -6.86 -2.73 -36.45
N PRO A 670 -5.80 -2.15 -37.01
CA PRO A 670 -4.50 -2.12 -36.37
C PRO A 670 -4.53 -1.29 -35.07
N PHE A 671 -3.76 -1.72 -34.08
CA PHE A 671 -3.57 -0.98 -32.83
C PHE A 671 -2.11 -1.11 -32.38
N PHE A 672 -1.33 -0.03 -32.48
CA PHE A 672 0.09 -0.05 -32.10
C PHE A 672 0.33 0.43 -30.66
N ASP A 673 1.17 -0.27 -29.88
CA ASP A 673 1.91 0.31 -28.75
C ASP A 673 3.31 0.73 -29.23
N VAL A 674 3.63 2.00 -29.03
CA VAL A 674 4.85 2.67 -29.51
C VAL A 674 5.55 3.29 -28.30
N ALA A 675 6.22 2.43 -27.54
CA ALA A 675 6.89 2.81 -26.30
C ALA A 675 8.42 2.95 -26.41
N TYR A 676 9.00 2.65 -27.58
CA TYR A 676 10.45 2.54 -27.78
C TYR A 676 10.94 3.25 -29.06
N GLN A 677 10.15 4.15 -29.66
CA GLN A 677 10.53 4.86 -30.90
C GLN A 677 11.86 5.63 -30.72
N GLY A 678 12.84 5.30 -31.56
CA GLY A 678 14.22 5.78 -31.56
C GLY A 678 15.19 4.96 -30.68
N PHE A 679 14.68 4.01 -29.88
CA PHE A 679 15.45 3.19 -28.94
C PHE A 679 15.60 1.72 -29.39
N ALA A 680 15.04 1.35 -30.54
CA ALA A 680 15.21 0.02 -31.13
C ALA A 680 16.40 0.03 -32.11
N SER A 681 16.30 0.75 -33.24
CA SER A 681 17.40 0.95 -34.19
C SER A 681 18.41 2.00 -33.73
N GLY A 682 17.95 3.07 -33.07
CA GLY A 682 18.66 4.35 -32.92
C GLY A 682 18.09 5.47 -33.81
N SER A 683 17.18 5.14 -34.73
CA SER A 683 16.54 6.04 -35.69
C SER A 683 15.05 6.19 -35.38
N LEU A 684 14.59 7.44 -35.21
CA LEU A 684 13.18 7.78 -34.96
C LEU A 684 12.25 7.45 -36.14
N ASP A 685 12.81 7.37 -37.36
CA ASP A 685 12.07 7.13 -38.59
C ASP A 685 11.98 5.64 -38.93
N GLU A 686 13.07 4.88 -38.72
CA GLU A 686 13.06 3.40 -38.86
C GLU A 686 12.12 2.76 -37.82
N ASP A 687 12.20 3.20 -36.56
CA ASP A 687 11.35 2.71 -35.47
C ASP A 687 9.87 3.12 -35.62
N ALA A 688 9.54 3.94 -36.62
CA ALA A 688 8.18 4.32 -37.00
C ALA A 688 7.71 3.71 -38.33
N ALA A 689 8.56 2.98 -39.06
CA ALA A 689 8.26 2.47 -40.40
C ALA A 689 7.05 1.53 -40.42
N SER A 690 6.90 0.68 -39.40
CA SER A 690 5.74 -0.21 -39.22
C SER A 690 4.41 0.57 -39.11
N VAL A 691 4.42 1.70 -38.40
CA VAL A 691 3.23 2.57 -38.24
C VAL A 691 2.95 3.35 -39.52
N ARG A 692 3.99 3.81 -40.22
CA ARG A 692 3.87 4.59 -41.45
C ARG A 692 3.37 3.75 -42.62
N LEU A 693 3.83 2.51 -42.78
CA LEU A 693 3.33 1.54 -43.76
C LEU A 693 1.79 1.41 -43.74
N PHE A 694 1.20 1.35 -42.55
CA PHE A 694 -0.26 1.24 -42.39
C PHE A 694 -0.98 2.57 -42.68
N ALA A 695 -0.32 3.71 -42.45
CA ALA A 695 -0.84 5.04 -42.82
C ALA A 695 -0.76 5.30 -44.33
N GLU A 696 0.28 4.81 -45.00
CA GLU A 696 0.48 4.86 -46.45
C GLU A 696 -0.55 3.98 -47.18
N ARG A 697 -0.90 2.82 -46.61
CA ARG A 697 -2.05 1.98 -47.04
C ARG A 697 -3.41 2.61 -46.76
N GLY A 698 -3.48 3.79 -46.12
CA GLY A 698 -4.72 4.52 -45.87
C GLY A 698 -5.63 3.94 -44.78
N MET A 699 -5.14 3.01 -43.97
CA MET A 699 -5.94 2.28 -42.97
C MET A 699 -6.38 3.19 -41.80
N GLU A 700 -7.54 2.92 -41.20
CA GLU A 700 -7.95 3.52 -39.93
C GLU A 700 -7.40 2.70 -38.76
N PHE A 701 -6.68 3.31 -37.82
CA PHE A 701 -5.99 2.58 -36.75
C PHE A 701 -5.64 3.42 -35.53
N PHE A 702 -5.28 2.74 -34.44
CA PHE A 702 -4.99 3.33 -33.12
C PHE A 702 -3.49 3.26 -32.82
N VAL A 703 -2.93 4.26 -32.14
CA VAL A 703 -1.54 4.24 -31.64
C VAL A 703 -1.43 4.83 -30.23
N ALA A 704 -1.00 4.01 -29.27
CA ALA A 704 -0.58 4.44 -27.95
C ALA A 704 0.92 4.74 -27.94
N GLN A 705 1.30 6.01 -27.79
CA GLN A 705 2.69 6.47 -27.82
C GLN A 705 3.17 6.84 -26.40
N SER A 706 4.41 6.48 -26.03
CA SER A 706 5.00 6.76 -24.72
C SER A 706 6.36 7.44 -24.82
N TYR A 707 6.56 8.52 -24.07
CA TYR A 707 7.86 9.19 -23.93
C TYR A 707 8.67 8.73 -22.71
N SER A 708 8.21 7.68 -22.00
CA SER A 708 8.83 7.27 -20.75
C SER A 708 10.22 6.66 -20.90
N LYS A 709 10.56 6.09 -22.07
CA LYS A 709 11.90 5.53 -22.31
C LYS A 709 12.77 6.46 -23.16
N ASN A 710 12.27 6.88 -24.33
CA ASN A 710 13.07 7.60 -25.31
C ASN A 710 13.51 9.02 -24.90
N LEU A 711 12.77 9.70 -24.01
CA LEU A 711 13.20 10.91 -23.30
C LEU A 711 13.50 10.67 -21.80
N GLY A 712 13.48 9.41 -21.34
CA GLY A 712 13.65 9.07 -19.92
C GLY A 712 12.54 9.58 -18.99
N LEU A 713 11.38 10.01 -19.53
CA LEU A 713 10.30 10.63 -18.76
C LEU A 713 9.39 9.58 -18.07
N TYR A 714 10.01 8.69 -17.30
CA TYR A 714 9.33 7.56 -16.62
C TYR A 714 8.24 8.07 -15.66
N ALA A 715 8.60 8.99 -14.76
CA ALA A 715 7.72 9.49 -13.70
C ALA A 715 6.68 10.51 -14.19
N GLU A 716 7.01 11.31 -15.21
CA GLU A 716 6.15 12.37 -15.78
C GLU A 716 4.83 11.89 -16.41
N ARG A 717 4.72 10.57 -16.66
CA ARG A 717 3.56 9.92 -17.28
C ARG A 717 3.09 10.61 -18.57
N ILE A 718 4.01 11.03 -19.43
CA ILE A 718 3.71 11.70 -20.71
C ILE A 718 3.68 10.72 -21.90
N GLY A 719 2.73 10.95 -22.81
CA GLY A 719 2.47 10.18 -24.04
C GLY A 719 1.14 10.61 -24.68
N ALA A 720 0.72 9.92 -25.74
CA ALA A 720 -0.46 10.28 -26.52
C ALA A 720 -1.24 9.06 -27.00
N ILE A 721 -2.55 9.20 -27.20
CA ILE A 721 -3.35 8.31 -28.06
C ILE A 721 -3.60 9.07 -29.36
N ASN A 722 -3.16 8.48 -30.47
CA ASN A 722 -3.46 8.93 -31.82
C ASN A 722 -4.43 7.93 -32.44
N VAL A 723 -5.50 8.41 -33.09
CA VAL A 723 -6.35 7.55 -33.93
C VAL A 723 -6.38 8.12 -35.34
N VAL A 724 -5.88 7.34 -36.31
CA VAL A 724 -5.93 7.66 -37.74
C VAL A 724 -7.33 7.32 -38.24
N CYS A 725 -7.99 8.30 -38.85
CA CYS A 725 -9.35 8.20 -39.36
C CYS A 725 -9.40 8.37 -40.88
N SER A 726 -10.57 8.11 -41.44
CA SER A 726 -10.97 8.28 -42.84
C SER A 726 -11.12 9.75 -43.26
N SER A 727 -11.35 10.67 -42.31
CA SER A 727 -11.52 12.11 -42.58
C SER A 727 -11.21 12.99 -41.35
N ALA A 728 -10.97 14.29 -41.57
CA ALA A 728 -10.80 15.29 -40.50
C ALA A 728 -12.05 15.44 -39.62
N ASP A 729 -13.24 15.28 -40.21
CA ASP A 729 -14.53 15.28 -39.51
C ASP A 729 -14.67 14.04 -38.60
N ALA A 730 -14.32 12.84 -39.11
CA ALA A 730 -14.23 11.64 -38.27
C ALA A 730 -13.21 11.81 -37.13
N ALA A 731 -12.02 12.34 -37.42
CA ALA A 731 -11.00 12.61 -36.41
C ALA A 731 -11.48 13.62 -35.35
N THR A 732 -12.24 14.64 -35.76
CA THR A 732 -12.85 15.63 -34.85
C THR A 732 -13.88 14.96 -33.92
N ARG A 733 -14.74 14.08 -34.44
CA ARG A 733 -15.66 13.27 -33.61
C ARG A 733 -14.91 12.38 -32.64
N VAL A 734 -13.93 11.59 -33.11
CA VAL A 734 -13.14 10.67 -32.28
C VAL A 734 -12.43 11.43 -31.16
N LYS A 735 -11.78 12.57 -31.47
CA LYS A 735 -11.19 13.48 -30.47
C LYS A 735 -12.23 13.96 -29.44
N SER A 736 -13.44 14.31 -29.86
CA SER A 736 -14.49 14.72 -28.90
C SER A 736 -14.91 13.59 -27.94
N GLN A 737 -14.93 12.33 -28.41
CA GLN A 737 -15.30 11.20 -27.58
C GLN A 737 -14.15 10.77 -26.67
N LEU A 738 -12.90 10.80 -27.15
CA LEU A 738 -11.71 10.62 -26.32
C LEU A 738 -11.66 11.66 -25.18
N LYS A 739 -12.00 12.94 -25.45
CA LYS A 739 -12.15 13.96 -24.41
C LYS A 739 -13.26 13.61 -23.40
N ARG A 740 -14.42 13.09 -23.85
CA ARG A 740 -15.50 12.61 -22.96
C ARG A 740 -15.14 11.35 -22.16
N ILE A 741 -14.14 10.58 -22.58
CA ILE A 741 -13.61 9.43 -21.85
C ILE A 741 -12.55 9.88 -20.82
N ALA A 742 -11.61 10.74 -21.23
CA ALA A 742 -10.57 11.29 -20.36
C ALA A 742 -11.14 12.13 -19.20
N ARG A 743 -12.20 12.91 -19.46
CA ARG A 743 -12.77 13.85 -18.47
C ARG A 743 -13.17 13.21 -17.13
N PRO A 744 -13.95 12.10 -17.08
CA PRO A 744 -14.25 11.40 -15.83
C PRO A 744 -13.10 10.52 -15.30
N MET A 745 -12.11 10.16 -16.13
CA MET A 745 -10.96 9.34 -15.68
C MET A 745 -9.94 10.17 -14.88
N TYR A 746 -9.56 11.36 -15.38
CA TYR A 746 -8.48 12.15 -14.78
C TYR A 746 -8.61 13.67 -14.99
N SER A 747 -9.80 14.20 -15.32
CA SER A 747 -10.08 15.62 -15.61
C SER A 747 -9.39 16.17 -16.88
N ASN A 748 -8.06 16.20 -16.89
CA ASN A 748 -7.15 16.74 -17.90
C ASN A 748 -5.71 16.29 -17.55
N PRO A 749 -4.80 16.11 -18.53
CA PRO A 749 -3.50 15.49 -18.30
C PRO A 749 -2.45 16.48 -17.73
N PRO A 750 -1.34 15.99 -17.13
CA PRO A 750 -0.33 16.83 -16.49
C PRO A 750 0.50 17.65 -17.49
N VAL A 751 0.97 18.84 -17.06
CA VAL A 751 1.61 19.83 -17.96
C VAL A 751 3.13 19.73 -18.07
N HIS A 752 3.83 19.23 -17.05
CA HIS A 752 5.31 19.34 -16.95
C HIS A 752 6.02 18.53 -18.05
N GLY A 753 5.91 17.20 -18.06
CA GLY A 753 6.37 16.36 -19.16
C GLY A 753 5.86 16.76 -20.55
N ALA A 754 4.65 17.32 -20.67
CA ALA A 754 4.12 17.78 -21.95
C ALA A 754 4.88 19.01 -22.49
N ARG A 755 5.25 19.96 -21.63
CA ARG A 755 6.12 21.09 -22.01
C ARG A 755 7.54 20.65 -22.31
N ILE A 756 8.09 19.68 -21.56
CA ILE A 756 9.41 19.10 -21.86
C ILE A 756 9.41 18.53 -23.28
N VAL A 757 8.49 17.62 -23.62
CA VAL A 757 8.42 17.05 -24.97
C VAL A 757 8.13 18.11 -26.03
N ALA A 758 7.25 19.08 -25.76
CA ALA A 758 6.96 20.15 -26.72
C ALA A 758 8.16 21.08 -27.00
N ASN A 759 8.98 21.38 -25.99
CA ASN A 759 10.25 22.10 -26.18
C ASN A 759 11.27 21.25 -26.94
N VAL A 760 11.48 19.99 -26.52
CA VAL A 760 12.52 19.12 -27.09
C VAL A 760 12.23 18.69 -28.53
N VAL A 761 10.97 18.37 -28.86
CA VAL A 761 10.57 17.90 -30.21
C VAL A 761 10.17 19.08 -31.11
N GLY A 762 9.75 20.20 -30.53
CA GLY A 762 9.33 21.40 -31.28
C GLY A 762 10.46 22.35 -31.67
N ASP A 763 11.62 22.30 -30.99
CA ASP A 763 12.81 23.09 -31.35
C ASP A 763 13.83 22.23 -32.12
N ALA A 764 14.30 22.72 -33.27
CA ALA A 764 15.21 21.97 -34.13
C ALA A 764 16.60 21.72 -33.52
N THR A 765 17.05 22.59 -32.61
CA THR A 765 18.33 22.43 -31.89
C THR A 765 18.20 21.35 -30.84
N MET A 766 17.18 21.45 -29.98
CA MET A 766 16.92 20.46 -28.92
C MET A 766 16.53 19.09 -29.51
N PHE A 767 15.83 19.05 -30.63
CA PHE A 767 15.54 17.80 -31.34
C PHE A 767 16.82 17.13 -31.88
N SER A 768 17.81 17.93 -32.29
CA SER A 768 19.11 17.41 -32.75
C SER A 768 19.99 16.95 -31.58
N GLU A 769 20.00 17.69 -30.46
CA GLU A 769 20.63 17.26 -29.20
C GLU A 769 20.02 15.95 -28.69
N TRP A 770 18.70 15.81 -28.72
CA TRP A 770 17.99 14.60 -28.30
C TRP A 770 18.37 13.38 -29.14
N LYS A 771 18.44 13.51 -30.47
CA LYS A 771 18.88 12.43 -31.35
C LYS A 771 20.31 11.97 -31.03
N ALA A 772 21.24 12.91 -30.78
CA ALA A 772 22.60 12.55 -30.40
C ALA A 772 22.67 11.82 -29.03
N GLU A 773 21.89 12.25 -28.03
CA GLU A 773 21.80 11.52 -26.75
C GLU A 773 21.15 10.12 -26.93
N MET A 774 20.15 10.00 -27.81
CA MET A 774 19.46 8.75 -28.15
C MET A 774 20.36 7.75 -28.89
N GLU A 775 21.09 8.19 -29.91
CA GLU A 775 22.06 7.39 -30.67
C GLU A 775 23.15 6.83 -29.73
N MET A 776 23.65 7.66 -28.80
CA MET A 776 24.59 7.24 -27.75
C MET A 776 23.98 6.18 -26.82
N MET A 777 22.74 6.36 -26.36
CA MET A 777 22.05 5.41 -25.48
C MET A 777 21.77 4.07 -26.18
N ALA A 778 21.36 4.09 -27.45
CA ALA A 778 21.17 2.89 -28.27
C ALA A 778 22.51 2.21 -28.58
N GLY A 779 23.56 2.98 -28.88
CA GLY A 779 24.92 2.50 -29.08
C GLY A 779 25.46 1.74 -27.88
N ARG A 780 25.31 2.28 -26.66
CA ARG A 780 25.73 1.59 -25.42
C ARG A 780 25.03 0.24 -25.25
N ILE A 781 23.73 0.15 -25.55
CA ILE A 781 22.99 -1.12 -25.47
C ILE A 781 23.50 -2.14 -26.49
N LYS A 782 23.89 -1.70 -27.70
CA LYS A 782 24.53 -2.57 -28.71
C LYS A 782 25.90 -3.09 -28.21
N THR A 783 26.73 -2.25 -27.59
CA THR A 783 27.99 -2.69 -26.97
C THR A 783 27.76 -3.69 -25.84
N VAL A 784 26.77 -3.45 -24.97
CA VAL A 784 26.42 -4.36 -23.86
C VAL A 784 25.89 -5.72 -24.38
N ARG A 785 25.17 -5.75 -25.51
CA ARG A 785 24.78 -7.00 -26.18
C ARG A 785 26.00 -7.77 -26.69
N GLN A 786 26.95 -7.08 -27.31
CA GLN A 786 28.17 -7.67 -27.84
C GLN A 786 29.04 -8.25 -26.72
N GLU A 787 29.34 -7.47 -25.68
CA GLU A 787 30.14 -7.90 -24.53
C GLU A 787 29.55 -9.11 -23.80
N LEU A 788 28.22 -9.14 -23.61
CA LEU A 788 27.52 -10.27 -23.01
C LEU A 788 27.57 -11.52 -23.91
N TYR A 789 27.40 -11.36 -25.23
CA TYR A 789 27.50 -12.45 -26.19
C TYR A 789 28.92 -13.05 -26.24
N ASP A 790 29.95 -12.20 -26.32
CA ASP A 790 31.35 -12.64 -26.36
C ASP A 790 31.77 -13.28 -25.02
N SER A 791 31.28 -12.75 -23.89
CA SER A 791 31.40 -13.40 -22.57
C SER A 791 30.74 -14.79 -22.53
N LEU A 792 29.57 -14.95 -23.13
CA LEU A 792 28.85 -16.24 -23.16
C LEU A 792 29.54 -17.26 -24.08
N VAL A 793 29.95 -16.86 -25.30
CA VAL A 793 30.60 -17.76 -26.27
C VAL A 793 32.04 -18.11 -25.86
N SER A 794 32.75 -17.19 -25.21
CA SER A 794 34.09 -17.47 -24.66
C SER A 794 34.05 -18.46 -23.49
N LYS A 795 33.00 -18.46 -22.65
CA LYS A 795 32.87 -19.32 -21.47
C LYS A 795 32.09 -20.62 -21.71
N ASP A 796 30.94 -20.60 -22.39
CA ASP A 796 30.12 -21.79 -22.66
C ASP A 796 30.72 -22.64 -23.80
N LYS A 797 30.85 -23.96 -23.56
CA LYS A 797 31.36 -24.95 -24.53
C LYS A 797 30.36 -26.04 -24.86
N SER A 798 29.10 -25.88 -24.46
CA SER A 798 28.01 -26.82 -24.76
C SER A 798 27.54 -26.83 -26.21
N GLY A 799 27.93 -25.85 -27.03
CA GLY A 799 27.46 -25.68 -28.41
C GLY A 799 26.11 -24.96 -28.54
N LYS A 800 25.59 -24.37 -27.45
CA LYS A 800 24.38 -23.54 -27.48
C LYS A 800 24.58 -22.26 -28.31
N ASP A 801 23.63 -21.96 -29.20
CA ASP A 801 23.58 -20.68 -29.89
C ASP A 801 23.13 -19.56 -28.93
N TRP A 802 24.01 -18.59 -28.71
CA TRP A 802 23.76 -17.37 -27.93
C TRP A 802 23.52 -16.13 -28.81
N SER A 803 23.61 -16.25 -30.15
CA SER A 803 23.52 -15.11 -31.09
C SER A 803 22.15 -14.43 -31.12
N PHE A 804 21.12 -15.03 -30.52
CA PHE A 804 19.83 -14.37 -30.27
C PHE A 804 19.98 -13.06 -29.46
N ILE A 805 21.02 -12.94 -28.62
CA ILE A 805 21.30 -11.71 -27.86
C ILE A 805 21.65 -10.53 -28.78
N LEU A 806 22.31 -10.80 -29.91
CA LEU A 806 22.64 -9.80 -30.93
C LEU A 806 21.47 -9.55 -31.90
N LYS A 807 20.68 -10.59 -32.20
CA LYS A 807 19.50 -10.52 -33.07
C LYS A 807 18.31 -9.80 -32.42
N GLN A 808 18.21 -9.84 -31.10
CA GLN A 808 17.17 -9.13 -30.33
C GLN A 808 17.48 -7.62 -30.23
N ILE A 809 16.44 -6.80 -30.22
CA ILE A 809 16.48 -5.34 -30.40
C ILE A 809 15.98 -4.62 -29.13
N GLY A 810 16.43 -3.37 -28.93
CA GLY A 810 15.93 -2.48 -27.87
C GLY A 810 16.44 -2.83 -26.46
N MET A 811 15.67 -2.48 -25.43
CA MET A 811 16.14 -2.50 -24.03
C MET A 811 16.23 -3.89 -23.38
N PHE A 812 15.63 -4.93 -23.96
CA PHE A 812 15.48 -6.25 -23.34
C PHE A 812 16.12 -7.37 -24.15
N SER A 813 16.53 -8.43 -23.47
CA SER A 813 16.78 -9.72 -24.09
C SER A 813 15.93 -10.79 -23.42
N PHE A 814 15.45 -11.74 -24.22
CA PHE A 814 14.69 -12.89 -23.78
C PHE A 814 15.58 -14.13 -23.86
N THR A 815 16.04 -14.59 -22.69
CA THR A 815 17.16 -15.54 -22.55
C THR A 815 16.81 -16.99 -22.87
N GLY A 816 15.51 -17.31 -22.96
CA GLY A 816 15.01 -18.68 -22.99
C GLY A 816 15.12 -19.43 -21.64
N LEU A 817 15.59 -18.79 -20.56
CA LEU A 817 15.65 -19.40 -19.24
C LEU A 817 14.23 -19.62 -18.69
N ASN A 818 13.93 -20.86 -18.30
CA ASN A 818 12.65 -21.22 -17.69
C ASN A 818 12.52 -20.67 -16.26
N LYS A 819 11.37 -20.88 -15.60
CA LYS A 819 11.12 -20.39 -14.23
C LYS A 819 12.17 -20.86 -13.21
N ALA A 820 12.53 -22.15 -13.20
CA ALA A 820 13.48 -22.70 -12.23
C ALA A 820 14.90 -22.15 -12.46
N GLN A 821 15.31 -22.00 -13.72
CA GLN A 821 16.57 -21.35 -14.09
C GLN A 821 16.56 -19.86 -13.67
N SER A 822 15.44 -19.17 -13.90
CA SER A 822 15.19 -17.78 -13.43
C SER A 822 15.06 -17.65 -11.91
N ASP A 823 14.81 -18.75 -11.19
CA ASP A 823 14.87 -18.81 -9.72
C ASP A 823 16.33 -19.00 -9.25
N ASN A 824 17.15 -19.81 -9.93
CA ASN A 824 18.60 -19.90 -9.66
C ASN A 824 19.32 -18.57 -9.89
N MET A 825 19.01 -17.88 -10.99
CA MET A 825 19.52 -16.52 -11.28
C MET A 825 19.31 -15.56 -10.10
N THR A 826 18.14 -15.59 -9.47
CA THR A 826 17.85 -14.75 -8.30
C THR A 826 18.47 -15.31 -7.01
N ASN A 827 18.28 -16.60 -6.72
CA ASN A 827 18.57 -17.18 -5.41
C ASN A 827 20.05 -17.49 -5.17
N LYS A 828 20.83 -17.74 -6.23
CA LYS A 828 22.26 -18.05 -6.17
C LYS A 828 23.14 -16.90 -6.66
N TRP A 829 22.71 -16.22 -7.73
CA TRP A 829 23.51 -15.18 -8.40
C TRP A 829 23.04 -13.75 -8.12
N HIS A 830 21.98 -13.56 -7.32
CA HIS A 830 21.44 -12.25 -6.97
C HIS A 830 21.06 -11.40 -8.20
N VAL A 831 20.71 -12.06 -9.32
CA VAL A 831 20.22 -11.44 -10.55
C VAL A 831 18.70 -11.43 -10.53
N TYR A 832 18.16 -10.24 -10.35
CA TYR A 832 16.72 -9.97 -10.28
C TYR A 832 16.18 -9.72 -11.68
N MET A 833 15.45 -10.70 -12.19
CA MET A 833 14.85 -10.74 -13.53
C MET A 833 13.42 -11.29 -13.45
N THR A 834 12.62 -11.16 -14.52
CA THR A 834 11.27 -11.75 -14.53
C THR A 834 11.32 -13.26 -14.80
N LYS A 835 10.35 -13.98 -14.24
CA LYS A 835 10.33 -15.46 -14.19
C LYS A 835 9.95 -16.15 -15.51
N ASP A 836 9.85 -15.35 -16.57
CA ASP A 836 9.66 -15.73 -17.98
C ASP A 836 10.97 -15.74 -18.79
N GLY A 837 12.10 -15.32 -18.19
CA GLY A 837 13.40 -15.29 -18.86
C GLY A 837 13.82 -13.93 -19.43
N ARG A 838 13.05 -12.85 -19.24
CA ARG A 838 13.42 -11.50 -19.72
C ARG A 838 14.43 -10.81 -18.80
N ILE A 839 15.51 -10.29 -19.39
CA ILE A 839 16.48 -9.37 -18.77
C ILE A 839 16.47 -7.99 -19.44
N SER A 840 16.78 -6.95 -18.68
CA SER A 840 16.88 -5.54 -19.09
C SER A 840 18.34 -5.16 -19.28
N LEU A 841 18.84 -5.22 -20.53
CA LEU A 841 20.23 -4.86 -20.86
C LEU A 841 20.50 -3.36 -20.70
N ALA A 842 19.45 -2.53 -20.81
CA ALA A 842 19.54 -1.10 -20.48
C ALA A 842 19.86 -0.82 -18.99
N GLY A 843 19.71 -1.83 -18.11
CA GLY A 843 20.09 -1.80 -16.69
C GLY A 843 21.38 -2.56 -16.37
N LEU A 844 22.13 -3.02 -17.38
CA LEU A 844 23.41 -3.70 -17.23
C LEU A 844 24.57 -2.74 -17.54
N SER A 845 25.70 -2.92 -16.85
CA SER A 845 26.99 -2.26 -17.10
C SER A 845 27.99 -3.25 -17.68
N LEU A 846 28.95 -2.75 -18.47
CA LEU A 846 29.94 -3.57 -19.18
C LEU A 846 30.77 -4.43 -18.20
N ALA A 847 31.22 -3.83 -17.09
CA ALA A 847 31.95 -4.50 -16.02
C ALA A 847 31.15 -5.58 -15.24
N LYS A 848 29.88 -5.80 -15.59
CA LYS A 848 29.03 -6.87 -15.03
C LYS A 848 28.56 -7.89 -16.08
N CYS A 849 28.95 -7.73 -17.35
CA CYS A 849 28.59 -8.66 -18.43
C CYS A 849 29.18 -10.06 -18.22
N GLU A 850 30.45 -10.15 -17.81
CA GLU A 850 31.09 -11.42 -17.44
C GLU A 850 30.35 -12.17 -16.32
N TYR A 851 29.99 -11.47 -15.24
CA TYR A 851 29.27 -12.04 -14.10
C TYR A 851 27.86 -12.50 -14.47
N LEU A 852 27.19 -11.75 -15.36
CA LEU A 852 25.90 -12.17 -15.91
C LEU A 852 26.05 -13.40 -16.82
N ALA A 853 27.12 -13.51 -17.60
CA ALA A 853 27.41 -14.70 -18.40
C ALA A 853 27.62 -15.94 -17.51
N ASP A 854 28.42 -15.82 -16.44
CA ASP A 854 28.62 -16.90 -15.45
C ASP A 854 27.29 -17.35 -14.83
N ALA A 855 26.46 -16.38 -14.42
CA ALA A 855 25.14 -16.64 -13.84
C ALA A 855 24.19 -17.33 -14.83
N ILE A 856 24.17 -16.90 -16.10
CA ILE A 856 23.34 -17.48 -17.17
C ILE A 856 23.79 -18.90 -17.49
N ILE A 857 25.10 -19.15 -17.61
CA ILE A 857 25.66 -20.47 -17.94
C ILE A 857 25.36 -21.48 -16.82
N ASP A 858 25.62 -21.11 -15.56
CA ASP A 858 25.29 -21.95 -14.40
C ASP A 858 23.78 -22.19 -14.28
N SER A 859 22.96 -21.15 -14.47
CA SER A 859 21.51 -21.31 -14.38
C SER A 859 20.94 -22.13 -15.54
N TYR A 860 21.55 -22.08 -16.72
CA TYR A 860 21.12 -22.87 -17.86
C TYR A 860 21.44 -24.37 -17.65
N HIS A 861 22.69 -24.70 -17.29
CA HIS A 861 23.14 -26.10 -17.18
C HIS A 861 22.82 -26.75 -15.84
N ASN A 862 22.98 -26.04 -14.71
CA ASN A 862 23.00 -26.67 -13.37
C ASN A 862 21.68 -26.56 -12.60
N ALA A 863 20.80 -25.60 -12.91
CA ALA A 863 19.59 -25.35 -12.12
C ALA A 863 18.55 -26.49 -12.13
N LEU A 864 18.67 -27.44 -13.06
CA LEU A 864 17.81 -28.64 -13.12
C LEU A 864 18.30 -29.79 -12.23
N LEU A 865 19.61 -29.84 -11.91
CA LEU A 865 20.20 -30.96 -11.15
C LEU A 865 19.80 -30.98 -9.66
N TYR A 866 19.35 -29.85 -9.12
CA TYR A 866 19.00 -29.71 -7.69
C TYR A 866 17.59 -30.17 -7.31
N TRP A 867 16.79 -30.70 -8.26
CA TRP A 867 15.39 -31.10 -8.01
C TRP A 867 15.01 -32.53 -8.37
N GLU A 868 15.91 -33.31 -9.00
CA GLU A 868 15.64 -34.69 -9.45
C GLU A 868 16.62 -35.75 -8.89
N THR A 869 17.29 -35.47 -7.76
CA THR A 869 18.04 -36.48 -7.00
C THR A 869 17.28 -36.88 -5.73
N PRO A 870 16.69 -38.10 -5.68
CA PRO A 870 16.23 -38.67 -4.42
C PRO A 870 17.46 -39.02 -3.58
N ILE A 871 17.66 -38.32 -2.46
CA ILE A 871 18.68 -38.71 -1.48
C ILE A 871 18.09 -39.85 -0.64
N GLU A 872 18.46 -41.07 -0.95
CA GLU A 872 18.29 -42.20 -0.04
C GLU A 872 19.28 -42.04 1.14
N LEU A 873 18.74 -41.75 2.33
CA LEU A 873 19.22 -42.17 3.67
C LEU A 873 18.31 -41.62 4.79
#